data_AF-A0A345PBM3-F1
#
_entry.id   AF-A0A345PBM3-F1
#
_cell.length_a   1.000
_cell.length_b   1.000
_cell.length_c   1.000
_cell.angle_alpha   90.00
_cell.angle_beta   90.00
_cell.angle_gamma   90.00
#
_symmetry.space_group_name_H-M   'P 1'
#
loop_
_entity.id
_entity.type
_entity.pdbx_description
1 polymer ?
#
loop_
_entity_poly.entity_id
_entity_poly.type
_entity_poly.pdbx_seq_one_letter_code
_entity_poly.pdbx_strand_id
1 'polypeptide(L)'
;MIFKDRTIKAAIFDMDGTMFDTERLRFKTIQQASDELFGTPISDEVLMGSLGLSAKKAEELAKSVYGIDYPYKDIRRRADELELAHIRTHGVPIKKGLFQVLERLKKNDMLMAVATSSRREIAEEYLINANVMKYFDITVCGDEVQLGKPHPEIFLTAAHELNCAPEHCFMFEDSENGLLSAFGAGGIPILIKDIKEPRPEIKQKAFQFYESMTEFLQELADATPNLPIPKLIDAFPQAINQLKVGIHGFGAMGGGYLTQVFSHWDGYTRPMEITAATGNSVLRNLINAFGKYHVDYSKLAFDQTIDHIRLIDIADEEAMLQMYVESEIIGLCLPEAAIKQQATVIAQGLLARHNTNGREITLLIILNKVSGATFVKKHVKQALSLLTDEMTCKQIIDHVYFTETVVNRIVSKASNKALIKQAKINFYSVEGSLADKNLLSRKNIRTILPQGEDPADQSIQSISEKLDVMSNITDIVNSFNVTVFNSGPEMALYAQKGSKILEQLRQVQVFDNMKEIQMIKNKLLNGTHAIIAWYSSLLGYQSIGQGMGDPRVLALVKKLVNHEIKPAILKESPVSANFMNTFIHNFIQSCKVSFKDPCSRVARDPLRKLQRKERIIGSIDLAQKYEIATPMLEFGTALGLLYAVRLINPNDKESLLIHSIYEEHQSIVPILTYHGRYNGQSYQSLDLEKDHALIERITDHFNRLNDPSLNHLDWPLEKA
;
A
#
# COMPACT_ATOMS: atom_id res chain seq x y z
N MET A 1 -22.36 -15.08 -2.42
CA MET A 1 -21.07 -15.40 -1.74
C MET A 1 -21.30 -16.54 -0.75
N ILE A 2 -20.28 -17.33 -0.40
CA ILE A 2 -20.35 -18.29 0.73
C ILE A 2 -19.52 -17.74 1.89
N PHE A 3 -20.09 -17.65 3.08
CA PHE A 3 -19.43 -17.18 4.30
C PHE A 3 -19.70 -18.13 5.46
N LYS A 4 -18.66 -18.73 6.03
CA LYS A 4 -18.75 -19.76 7.10
C LYS A 4 -19.87 -20.78 6.85
N ASP A 5 -19.80 -21.42 5.66
CA ASP A 5 -20.74 -22.43 5.15
C ASP A 5 -22.18 -21.96 4.86
N ARG A 6 -22.46 -20.64 4.93
CA ARG A 6 -23.76 -20.06 4.58
C ARG A 6 -23.73 -19.34 3.25
N THR A 7 -24.80 -19.47 2.47
CA THR A 7 -24.99 -18.69 1.25
C THR A 7 -25.51 -17.30 1.62
N ILE A 8 -24.79 -16.27 1.20
CA ILE A 8 -25.17 -14.86 1.41
C ILE A 8 -25.53 -14.23 0.08
N LYS A 9 -26.69 -13.56 0.04
CA LYS A 9 -27.25 -12.87 -1.14
C LYS A 9 -27.53 -11.39 -0.90
N ALA A 10 -27.78 -11.00 0.35
CA ALA A 10 -28.05 -9.61 0.72
C ALA A 10 -27.40 -9.22 2.06
N ALA A 11 -27.23 -7.92 2.27
CA ALA A 11 -26.80 -7.35 3.54
C ALA A 11 -27.66 -6.15 3.91
N ILE A 12 -28.19 -6.21 5.12
CA ILE A 12 -29.07 -5.19 5.67
C ILE A 12 -28.32 -4.58 6.85
N PHE A 13 -28.11 -3.28 6.81
CA PHE A 13 -27.34 -2.56 7.82
C PHE A 13 -28.27 -1.73 8.69
N ASP A 14 -28.13 -1.85 10.01
CA ASP A 14 -28.54 -0.76 10.87
C ASP A 14 -27.60 0.45 10.68
N MET A 15 -28.11 1.64 10.99
CA MET A 15 -27.42 2.91 10.73
C MET A 15 -26.69 3.43 11.97
N ASP A 16 -27.45 3.80 12.99
CA ASP A 16 -26.95 4.42 14.22
C ASP A 16 -26.26 3.38 15.09
N GLY A 17 -25.06 3.68 15.61
CA GLY A 17 -24.30 2.72 16.43
C GLY A 17 -23.64 1.58 15.64
N THR A 18 -24.06 1.33 14.39
CA THR A 18 -23.51 0.30 13.49
C THR A 18 -22.67 0.88 12.36
N MET A 19 -23.25 1.69 11.46
CA MET A 19 -22.53 2.35 10.36
C MET A 19 -21.88 3.66 10.81
N PHE A 20 -22.58 4.41 11.65
CA PHE A 20 -22.16 5.72 12.12
C PHE A 20 -22.03 5.72 13.65
N ASP A 21 -21.03 6.45 14.14
CA ASP A 21 -20.79 6.66 15.56
C ASP A 21 -21.64 7.85 16.08
N THR A 22 -22.94 7.80 15.78
CA THR A 22 -23.92 8.85 16.09
C THR A 22 -24.34 8.82 17.55
N GLU A 23 -24.33 7.66 18.21
CA GLU A 23 -24.67 7.56 19.65
C GLU A 23 -23.75 8.40 20.54
N ARG A 24 -22.44 8.44 20.24
CA ARG A 24 -21.48 9.29 20.98
C ARG A 24 -21.71 10.77 20.71
N LEU A 25 -22.08 11.13 19.47
CA LEU A 25 -22.44 12.51 19.12
C LEU A 25 -23.71 12.92 19.86
N ARG A 26 -24.71 12.03 19.90
CA ARG A 26 -26.00 12.25 20.53
C ARG A 26 -25.89 12.39 22.05
N PHE A 27 -25.01 11.65 22.70
CA PHE A 27 -24.70 11.85 24.13
C PHE A 27 -24.22 13.28 24.39
N LYS A 28 -23.27 13.76 23.57
CA LYS A 28 -22.74 15.13 23.69
C LYS A 28 -23.81 16.20 23.45
N THR A 29 -24.65 16.03 22.43
CA THR A 29 -25.68 17.02 22.11
C THR A 29 -26.80 17.05 23.13
N ILE A 30 -27.19 15.91 23.72
CA ILE A 30 -28.16 15.87 24.83
C ILE A 30 -27.55 16.49 26.11
N GLN A 31 -26.28 16.23 26.41
CA GLN A 31 -25.58 16.88 27.52
C GLN A 31 -25.56 18.39 27.36
N GLN A 32 -25.16 18.87 26.18
CA GLN A 32 -25.14 20.28 25.85
C GLN A 32 -26.55 20.89 25.94
N ALA A 33 -27.57 20.26 25.35
CA ALA A 33 -28.94 20.75 25.40
C ALA A 33 -29.52 20.77 26.82
N SER A 34 -29.17 19.77 27.65
CA SER A 34 -29.56 19.73 29.06
C SER A 34 -28.91 20.86 29.85
N ASP A 35 -27.64 21.15 29.60
CA ASP A 35 -26.96 22.28 30.21
C ASP A 35 -27.58 23.62 29.77
N GLU A 36 -27.85 23.78 28.47
CA GLU A 36 -28.48 24.98 27.90
C GLU A 36 -29.89 25.26 28.46
N LEU A 37 -30.71 24.22 28.64
CA LEU A 37 -32.14 24.38 28.98
C LEU A 37 -32.47 24.13 30.46
N PHE A 38 -31.65 23.35 31.16
CA PHE A 38 -31.87 22.97 32.55
C PHE A 38 -30.74 23.44 33.48
N GLY A 39 -29.64 23.98 32.94
CA GLY A 39 -28.50 24.49 33.72
C GLY A 39 -27.60 23.41 34.32
N THR A 40 -27.82 22.14 33.94
CA THR A 40 -26.94 21.03 34.33
C THR A 40 -26.95 19.96 33.24
N PRO A 41 -25.79 19.44 32.84
CA PRO A 41 -25.71 18.34 31.87
C PRO A 41 -26.39 17.08 32.42
N ILE A 42 -27.08 16.34 31.55
CA ILE A 42 -27.56 15.00 31.87
C ILE A 42 -26.37 14.06 32.10
N SER A 43 -26.46 13.15 33.06
CA SER A 43 -25.36 12.27 33.44
C SER A 43 -25.18 11.14 32.43
N ASP A 44 -23.93 10.68 32.28
CA ASP A 44 -23.61 9.52 31.45
C ASP A 44 -24.36 8.26 31.89
N GLU A 45 -24.63 8.10 33.20
CA GLU A 45 -25.39 6.96 33.74
C GLU A 45 -26.83 6.94 33.21
N VAL A 46 -27.50 8.10 33.16
CA VAL A 46 -28.87 8.21 32.63
C VAL A 46 -28.88 8.02 31.12
N LEU A 47 -27.89 8.55 30.41
CA LEU A 47 -27.73 8.34 28.97
C LEU A 47 -27.50 6.87 28.62
N MET A 48 -26.58 6.20 29.33
CA MET A 48 -26.31 4.75 29.19
C MET A 48 -27.51 3.88 29.55
N GLY A 49 -28.27 4.27 30.59
CA GLY A 49 -29.53 3.64 30.96
C GLY A 49 -30.62 3.83 29.90
N SER A 50 -30.57 4.94 29.16
CA SER A 50 -31.53 5.27 28.09
C SER A 50 -31.26 4.55 26.77
N LEU A 51 -30.04 4.03 26.54
CA LEU A 51 -29.70 3.28 25.33
C LEU A 51 -30.59 2.04 25.18
N GLY A 52 -31.29 1.97 24.04
CA GLY A 52 -32.25 0.90 23.72
C GLY A 52 -33.65 1.08 24.32
N LEU A 53 -33.93 2.19 25.02
CA LEU A 53 -35.27 2.51 25.51
C LEU A 53 -36.07 3.32 24.48
N SER A 54 -37.39 3.14 24.48
CA SER A 54 -38.30 4.06 23.78
C SER A 54 -38.15 5.48 24.34
N ALA A 55 -38.39 6.52 23.53
CA ALA A 55 -38.31 7.92 23.96
C ALA A 55 -39.12 8.22 25.24
N LYS A 56 -40.29 7.58 25.42
CA LYS A 56 -41.13 7.70 26.62
C LYS A 56 -40.44 7.12 27.87
N LYS A 57 -39.87 5.92 27.78
CA LYS A 57 -39.14 5.29 28.90
C LYS A 57 -37.85 6.04 29.23
N ALA A 58 -37.15 6.58 28.23
CA ALA A 58 -35.99 7.43 28.45
C ALA A 58 -36.39 8.75 29.17
N GLU A 59 -37.54 9.34 28.81
CA GLU A 59 -38.11 10.48 29.52
C GLU A 59 -38.46 10.14 30.99
N GLU A 60 -39.09 8.99 31.22
CA GLU A 60 -39.42 8.51 32.57
C GLU A 60 -38.16 8.30 33.42
N LEU A 61 -37.12 7.68 32.84
CA LEU A 61 -35.82 7.51 33.50
C LEU A 61 -35.18 8.85 33.85
N ALA A 62 -35.12 9.79 32.90
CA ALA A 62 -34.54 11.10 33.13
C ALA A 62 -35.30 11.88 34.22
N LYS A 63 -36.64 11.86 34.19
CA LYS A 63 -37.48 12.48 35.21
C LYS A 63 -37.35 11.82 36.58
N SER A 64 -37.08 10.52 36.64
CA SER A 64 -36.83 9.84 37.91
C SER A 64 -35.55 10.31 38.62
N VAL A 65 -34.58 10.83 37.87
CA VAL A 65 -33.29 11.32 38.39
C VAL A 65 -33.29 12.83 38.60
N TYR A 66 -33.83 13.60 37.64
CA TYR A 66 -33.76 15.06 37.61
C TYR A 66 -35.06 15.77 38.06
N GLY A 67 -36.12 15.01 38.37
CA GLY A 67 -37.41 15.52 38.82
C GLY A 67 -38.47 15.56 37.71
N ILE A 68 -39.73 15.66 38.12
CA ILE A 68 -40.90 15.57 37.21
C ILE A 68 -40.94 16.71 36.17
N ASP A 69 -40.39 17.88 36.53
CA ASP A 69 -40.34 19.07 35.70
C ASP A 69 -39.15 19.09 34.72
N TYR A 70 -38.32 18.04 34.70
CA TYR A 70 -37.18 17.95 33.79
C TYR A 70 -37.66 18.02 32.31
N PRO A 71 -37.23 19.02 31.53
CA PRO A 71 -37.79 19.33 30.21
C PRO A 71 -37.18 18.44 29.10
N TYR A 72 -37.18 17.12 29.32
CA TYR A 72 -36.49 16.17 28.45
C TYR A 72 -36.91 16.22 26.98
N LYS A 73 -38.18 16.52 26.68
CA LYS A 73 -38.67 16.66 25.30
C LYS A 73 -38.05 17.85 24.57
N ASP A 74 -37.94 19.00 25.25
CA ASP A 74 -37.32 20.19 24.68
C ASP A 74 -35.80 20.02 24.56
N ILE A 75 -35.17 19.37 25.54
CA ILE A 75 -33.77 18.95 25.49
C ILE A 75 -33.51 18.06 24.28
N ARG A 76 -34.35 17.05 24.02
CA ARG A 76 -34.20 16.19 22.83
C ARG A 76 -34.34 16.98 21.54
N ARG A 77 -35.34 17.85 21.43
CA ARG A 77 -35.51 18.71 20.24
C ARG A 77 -34.27 19.57 20.00
N ARG A 78 -33.73 20.18 21.05
CA ARG A 78 -32.52 20.99 20.97
C ARG A 78 -31.28 20.16 20.63
N ALA A 79 -31.18 18.95 21.17
CA ALA A 79 -30.10 18.01 20.85
C ALA A 79 -30.13 17.57 19.37
N ASP A 80 -31.32 17.34 18.81
CA ASP A 80 -31.50 17.00 17.39
C ASP A 80 -31.01 18.15 16.48
N GLU A 81 -31.31 19.41 16.84
CA GLU A 81 -30.80 20.59 16.13
C GLU A 81 -29.27 20.70 16.18
N LEU A 82 -28.68 20.49 17.37
CA LEU A 82 -27.24 20.53 17.58
C LEU A 82 -26.53 19.40 16.81
N GLU A 83 -27.13 18.21 16.77
CA GLU A 83 -26.63 17.05 16.05
C GLU A 83 -26.59 17.31 14.54
N LEU A 84 -27.69 17.78 13.96
CA LEU A 84 -27.75 18.15 12.54
C LEU A 84 -26.77 19.27 12.18
N ALA A 85 -26.66 20.31 13.01
CA ALA A 85 -25.70 21.39 12.81
C ALA A 85 -24.25 20.88 12.85
N HIS A 86 -23.95 19.96 13.77
CA HIS A 86 -22.65 19.33 13.87
C HIS A 86 -22.32 18.54 12.60
N ILE A 87 -23.23 17.68 12.14
CA ILE A 87 -23.05 16.86 10.94
C ILE A 87 -22.87 17.71 9.69
N ARG A 88 -23.67 18.77 9.52
CA ARG A 88 -23.53 19.68 8.37
C ARG A 88 -22.20 20.41 8.33
N THR A 89 -21.57 20.62 9.49
CA THR A 89 -20.32 21.36 9.61
C THR A 89 -19.09 20.45 9.61
N HIS A 90 -19.18 19.27 10.22
CA HIS A 90 -18.03 18.37 10.48
C HIS A 90 -18.13 17.03 9.74
N GLY A 91 -19.24 16.75 9.07
CA GLY A 91 -19.54 15.47 8.44
C GLY A 91 -20.14 14.44 9.39
N VAL A 92 -20.59 13.32 8.83
CA VAL A 92 -21.13 12.18 9.59
C VAL A 92 -19.96 11.39 10.19
N PRO A 93 -20.01 10.99 11.47
CA PRO A 93 -18.95 10.21 12.10
C PRO A 93 -18.99 8.74 11.63
N ILE A 94 -18.28 8.43 10.54
CA ILE A 94 -18.33 7.10 9.93
C ILE A 94 -17.46 6.08 10.68
N LYS A 95 -17.99 4.88 10.95
CA LYS A 95 -17.20 3.81 11.55
C LYS A 95 -16.09 3.34 10.60
N LYS A 96 -14.88 3.19 11.14
CA LYS A 96 -13.72 2.65 10.41
C LYS A 96 -14.04 1.27 9.84
N GLY A 97 -13.77 1.08 8.55
CA GLY A 97 -14.02 -0.18 7.83
C GLY A 97 -15.31 -0.20 7.00
N LEU A 98 -16.25 0.72 7.23
CA LEU A 98 -17.56 0.71 6.57
C LEU A 98 -17.45 0.76 5.04
N PHE A 99 -16.71 1.74 4.50
CA PHE A 99 -16.57 1.89 3.04
C PHE A 99 -15.98 0.65 2.37
N GLN A 100 -14.97 0.04 2.99
CA GLN A 100 -14.35 -1.18 2.46
C GLN A 100 -15.34 -2.34 2.43
N VAL A 101 -16.16 -2.48 3.47
CA VAL A 101 -17.21 -3.48 3.54
C VAL A 101 -18.25 -3.23 2.44
N LEU A 102 -18.83 -2.03 2.36
CA LEU A 102 -19.85 -1.69 1.36
C LEU A 102 -19.35 -1.85 -0.09
N GLU A 103 -18.15 -1.37 -0.40
CA GLU A 103 -17.54 -1.53 -1.73
C GLU A 103 -17.30 -2.99 -2.09
N ARG A 104 -16.75 -3.77 -1.15
CA ARG A 104 -16.47 -5.19 -1.37
C ARG A 104 -17.74 -5.98 -1.59
N LEU A 105 -18.76 -5.72 -0.79
CA LEU A 105 -20.08 -6.29 -0.92
C LEU A 105 -20.73 -5.94 -2.26
N LYS A 106 -20.76 -4.64 -2.65
CA LYS A 106 -21.36 -4.22 -3.93
C LYS A 106 -20.66 -4.84 -5.14
N LYS A 107 -19.31 -4.89 -5.14
CA LYS A 107 -18.53 -5.51 -6.23
C LYS A 107 -18.66 -7.03 -6.31
N ASN A 108 -19.27 -7.66 -5.31
CA ASN A 108 -19.61 -9.09 -5.31
C ASN A 108 -21.12 -9.30 -5.55
N ASP A 109 -21.76 -8.39 -6.30
CA ASP A 109 -23.16 -8.45 -6.76
C ASP A 109 -24.19 -8.65 -5.65
N MET A 110 -23.92 -8.05 -4.50
CA MET A 110 -24.69 -8.28 -3.30
C MET A 110 -25.68 -7.14 -3.09
N LEU A 111 -26.95 -7.49 -2.88
CA LEU A 111 -28.02 -6.53 -2.65
C LEU A 111 -27.88 -5.93 -1.25
N MET A 112 -28.08 -4.62 -1.13
CA MET A 112 -27.86 -3.92 0.14
C MET A 112 -29.03 -3.05 0.53
N ALA A 113 -29.39 -3.09 1.81
CA ALA A 113 -30.39 -2.19 2.38
C ALA A 113 -29.92 -1.55 3.70
N VAL A 114 -30.52 -0.42 4.03
CA VAL A 114 -30.48 0.16 5.38
C VAL A 114 -31.79 -0.16 6.08
N ALA A 115 -31.74 -0.58 7.35
CA ALA A 115 -32.89 -0.84 8.21
C ALA A 115 -32.71 -0.12 9.56
N THR A 116 -33.19 1.12 9.64
CA THR A 116 -32.96 2.02 10.80
C THR A 116 -34.25 2.39 11.52
N SER A 117 -34.17 2.60 12.84
CA SER A 117 -35.29 3.15 13.63
C SER A 117 -35.46 4.66 13.44
N SER A 118 -34.52 5.32 12.76
CA SER A 118 -34.56 6.74 12.41
C SER A 118 -35.60 7.02 11.33
N ARG A 119 -36.14 8.24 11.30
CA ARG A 119 -37.08 8.67 10.26
C ARG A 119 -36.38 8.81 8.91
N ARG A 120 -37.10 8.58 7.82
CA ARG A 120 -36.53 8.62 6.45
C ARG A 120 -35.73 9.88 6.14
N GLU A 121 -36.27 11.06 6.45
CA GLU A 121 -35.61 12.34 6.17
C GLU A 121 -34.21 12.44 6.82
N ILE A 122 -34.08 12.01 8.08
CA ILE A 122 -32.82 12.04 8.82
C ILE A 122 -31.86 10.97 8.29
N ALA A 123 -32.38 9.77 8.04
CA ALA A 123 -31.59 8.66 7.52
C ALA A 123 -30.98 8.99 6.16
N GLU A 124 -31.78 9.54 5.23
CA GLU A 124 -31.31 9.96 3.91
C GLU A 124 -30.28 11.09 4.00
N GLU A 125 -30.51 12.10 4.86
CA GLU A 125 -29.52 13.17 5.09
C GLU A 125 -28.18 12.60 5.54
N TYR A 126 -28.17 11.61 6.44
CA TYR A 126 -26.93 10.99 6.93
C TYR A 126 -26.26 10.15 5.85
N LEU A 127 -27.01 9.32 5.13
CA LEU A 127 -26.48 8.46 4.07
C LEU A 127 -25.92 9.26 2.90
N ILE A 128 -26.54 10.39 2.56
CA ILE A 128 -26.08 11.32 1.52
C ILE A 128 -24.83 12.07 1.98
N ASN A 129 -24.83 12.67 3.17
CA ASN A 129 -23.67 13.40 3.70
C ASN A 129 -22.46 12.48 3.96
N ALA A 130 -22.70 11.21 4.29
CA ALA A 130 -21.67 10.20 4.38
C ALA A 130 -21.23 9.63 3.01
N ASN A 131 -21.89 10.00 1.90
CA ASN A 131 -21.64 9.49 0.55
C ASN A 131 -21.71 7.95 0.44
N VAL A 132 -22.65 7.35 1.17
CA VAL A 132 -22.89 5.89 1.17
C VAL A 132 -24.25 5.49 0.60
N MET A 133 -25.19 6.43 0.40
CA MET A 133 -26.52 6.14 -0.16
C MET A 133 -26.45 5.33 -1.47
N LYS A 134 -25.47 5.64 -2.33
CA LYS A 134 -25.22 4.97 -3.62
C LYS A 134 -24.97 3.46 -3.55
N TYR A 135 -24.65 2.91 -2.38
CA TYR A 135 -24.42 1.48 -2.21
C TYR A 135 -25.73 0.70 -2.05
N PHE A 136 -26.71 1.33 -1.41
CA PHE A 136 -27.95 0.67 -0.99
C PHE A 136 -28.98 0.70 -2.12
N ASP A 137 -29.57 -0.45 -2.36
CA ASP A 137 -30.66 -0.61 -3.32
C ASP A 137 -31.98 -0.12 -2.70
N ILE A 138 -32.11 -0.23 -1.36
CA ILE A 138 -33.33 0.06 -0.60
C ILE A 138 -32.99 0.65 0.77
N THR A 139 -33.86 1.51 1.29
CA THR A 139 -33.81 1.99 2.68
C THR A 139 -35.17 1.77 3.32
N VAL A 140 -35.20 1.18 4.51
CA VAL A 140 -36.40 0.99 5.34
C VAL A 140 -36.19 1.74 6.64
N CYS A 141 -37.10 2.68 6.92
CA CYS A 141 -36.97 3.64 8.02
C CYS A 141 -38.03 3.39 9.10
N GLY A 142 -37.81 3.95 10.30
CA GLY A 142 -38.64 3.68 11.47
C GLY A 142 -40.08 4.19 11.35
N ASP A 143 -40.31 5.19 10.50
CA ASP A 143 -41.63 5.74 10.17
C ASP A 143 -42.42 4.92 9.13
N GLU A 144 -41.82 3.84 8.61
CA GLU A 144 -42.41 2.95 7.60
C GLU A 144 -42.85 1.59 8.17
N VAL A 145 -42.59 1.35 9.45
CA VAL A 145 -42.92 0.10 10.16
C VAL A 145 -43.84 0.35 11.35
N GLN A 146 -44.71 -0.61 11.64
CA GLN A 146 -45.67 -0.52 12.75
C GLN A 146 -45.01 -0.88 14.09
N LEU A 147 -44.13 -1.88 14.09
CA LEU A 147 -43.44 -2.39 15.26
C LEU A 147 -41.93 -2.24 15.11
N GLY A 148 -41.36 -1.29 15.85
CA GLY A 148 -39.91 -1.08 15.91
C GLY A 148 -39.15 -2.23 16.60
N LYS A 149 -37.81 -2.19 16.51
CA LYS A 149 -36.91 -3.12 17.20
C LYS A 149 -37.27 -3.17 18.71
N PRO A 150 -37.41 -4.37 19.33
CA PRO A 150 -36.89 -5.67 18.91
C PRO A 150 -37.79 -6.51 17.99
N HIS A 151 -38.94 -5.99 17.54
CA HIS A 151 -39.78 -6.75 16.60
C HIS A 151 -39.06 -6.92 15.24
N PRO A 152 -39.17 -8.07 14.55
CA PRO A 152 -38.41 -8.35 13.33
C PRO A 152 -38.90 -7.63 12.07
N GLU A 153 -40.02 -6.89 12.16
CA GLU A 153 -40.70 -6.26 11.01
C GLU A 153 -39.76 -5.48 10.10
N ILE A 154 -38.89 -4.63 10.66
CA ILE A 154 -38.00 -3.79 9.84
C ILE A 154 -37.02 -4.60 8.97
N PHE A 155 -36.45 -5.67 9.52
CA PHE A 155 -35.54 -6.54 8.76
C PHE A 155 -36.29 -7.45 7.79
N LEU A 156 -37.50 -7.91 8.16
CA LEU A 156 -38.36 -8.69 7.26
C LEU A 156 -38.81 -7.84 6.06
N THR A 157 -39.20 -6.59 6.30
CA THR A 157 -39.56 -5.62 5.25
C THR A 157 -38.37 -5.38 4.33
N ALA A 158 -37.19 -5.06 4.87
CA ALA A 158 -35.98 -4.86 4.06
C ALA A 158 -35.62 -6.10 3.23
N ALA A 159 -35.67 -7.30 3.82
CA ALA A 159 -35.39 -8.54 3.10
C ALA A 159 -36.43 -8.81 1.99
N HIS A 160 -37.71 -8.57 2.28
CA HIS A 160 -38.80 -8.71 1.31
C HIS A 160 -38.63 -7.74 0.12
N GLU A 161 -38.34 -6.46 0.39
CA GLU A 161 -38.14 -5.46 -0.66
C GLU A 161 -36.91 -5.77 -1.52
N LEU A 162 -35.84 -6.31 -0.93
CA LEU A 162 -34.68 -6.83 -1.66
C LEU A 162 -34.96 -8.14 -2.42
N ASN A 163 -36.17 -8.72 -2.31
CA ASN A 163 -36.52 -10.03 -2.85
C ASN A 163 -35.56 -11.15 -2.39
N CYS A 164 -35.13 -11.09 -1.13
CA CYS A 164 -34.18 -12.03 -0.54
C CYS A 164 -34.78 -12.72 0.69
N ALA A 165 -34.60 -14.04 0.80
CA ALA A 165 -35.00 -14.76 1.99
C ALA A 165 -34.11 -14.34 3.18
N PRO A 166 -34.67 -14.06 4.38
CA PRO A 166 -33.90 -13.59 5.53
C PRO A 166 -32.70 -14.46 5.88
N GLU A 167 -32.81 -15.78 5.77
CA GLU A 167 -31.75 -16.76 6.02
C GLU A 167 -30.50 -16.60 5.13
N HIS A 168 -30.59 -15.83 4.04
CA HIS A 168 -29.48 -15.47 3.15
C HIS A 168 -29.03 -14.01 3.31
N CYS A 169 -29.56 -13.29 4.29
CA CYS A 169 -29.26 -11.89 4.56
C CYS A 169 -28.33 -11.75 5.76
N PHE A 170 -27.18 -11.10 5.58
CA PHE A 170 -26.52 -10.48 6.72
C PHE A 170 -27.39 -9.36 7.28
N MET A 171 -27.46 -9.27 8.61
CA MET A 171 -28.14 -8.20 9.33
C MET A 171 -27.17 -7.61 10.34
N PHE A 172 -26.57 -6.46 10.00
CA PHE A 172 -25.56 -5.80 10.83
C PHE A 172 -26.22 -4.92 11.88
N GLU A 173 -25.82 -5.10 13.13
CA GLU A 173 -26.40 -4.46 14.30
C GLU A 173 -25.36 -4.24 15.40
N ASP A 174 -25.63 -3.31 16.31
CA ASP A 174 -24.82 -3.08 17.52
C ASP A 174 -25.63 -3.25 18.80
N SER A 175 -26.97 -3.12 18.71
CA SER A 175 -27.84 -3.01 19.87
C SER A 175 -28.49 -4.34 20.27
N GLU A 176 -28.92 -4.43 21.53
CA GLU A 176 -29.64 -5.60 22.03
C GLU A 176 -30.99 -5.81 21.31
N ASN A 177 -31.76 -4.73 21.15
CA ASN A 177 -33.06 -4.78 20.48
C ASN A 177 -32.90 -5.14 19.00
N GLY A 178 -31.90 -4.55 18.35
CA GLY A 178 -31.62 -4.84 16.96
C GLY A 178 -31.16 -6.27 16.73
N LEU A 179 -30.30 -6.81 17.60
CA LEU A 179 -29.90 -8.21 17.54
C LEU A 179 -31.08 -9.17 17.72
N LEU A 180 -32.02 -8.87 18.63
CA LEU A 180 -33.26 -9.63 18.79
C LEU A 180 -34.16 -9.55 17.55
N SER A 181 -34.26 -8.38 16.93
CA SER A 181 -35.01 -8.15 15.70
C SER A 181 -34.42 -8.95 14.52
N ALA A 182 -33.11 -8.87 14.31
CA ALA A 182 -32.40 -9.61 13.27
C ALA A 182 -32.51 -11.13 13.46
N PHE A 183 -32.35 -11.61 14.69
CA PHE A 183 -32.53 -13.03 15.01
C PHE A 183 -33.98 -13.48 14.80
N GLY A 184 -34.96 -12.68 15.25
CA GLY A 184 -36.38 -12.97 15.09
C GLY A 184 -36.84 -12.99 13.63
N ALA A 185 -36.16 -12.25 12.74
CA ALA A 185 -36.41 -12.26 11.31
C ALA A 185 -35.92 -13.54 10.62
N GLY A 186 -35.17 -14.42 11.31
CA GLY A 186 -34.51 -15.57 10.71
C GLY A 186 -33.26 -15.19 9.89
N GLY A 187 -32.70 -14.01 10.15
CA GLY A 187 -31.52 -13.49 9.47
C GLY A 187 -30.21 -14.19 9.84
N ILE A 188 -29.11 -13.64 9.34
CA ILE A 188 -27.74 -13.93 9.82
C ILE A 188 -27.24 -12.70 10.57
N PRO A 189 -27.45 -12.60 11.90
CA PRO A 189 -27.13 -11.38 12.63
C PRO A 189 -25.62 -11.24 12.84
N ILE A 190 -25.07 -10.11 12.42
CA ILE A 190 -23.67 -9.73 12.65
C ILE A 190 -23.65 -8.61 13.68
N LEU A 191 -23.15 -8.90 14.87
CA LEU A 191 -23.04 -7.93 15.95
C LEU A 191 -21.72 -7.16 15.84
N ILE A 192 -21.78 -5.84 15.69
CA ILE A 192 -20.64 -4.92 15.72
C ILE A 192 -20.65 -4.21 17.07
N LYS A 193 -19.52 -4.22 17.77
CA LYS A 193 -19.43 -3.53 19.06
C LYS A 193 -19.71 -2.03 18.95
N ASP A 194 -20.48 -1.52 19.91
CA ASP A 194 -20.62 -0.09 20.18
C ASP A 194 -20.58 0.23 21.69
N ILE A 195 -21.16 1.36 22.13
CA ILE A 195 -21.02 1.88 23.49
C ILE A 195 -21.52 0.88 24.54
N LYS A 196 -22.66 0.22 24.27
CA LYS A 196 -23.32 -0.72 25.18
C LYS A 196 -23.44 -2.09 24.52
N GLU A 197 -22.65 -3.05 25.01
CA GLU A 197 -22.76 -4.43 24.53
C GLU A 197 -24.07 -5.09 24.99
N PRO A 198 -24.73 -5.90 24.13
CA PRO A 198 -25.86 -6.72 24.53
C PRO A 198 -25.53 -7.67 25.68
N ARG A 199 -26.54 -8.01 26.49
CA ARG A 199 -26.37 -9.02 27.55
C ARG A 199 -25.84 -10.34 26.99
N PRO A 200 -25.02 -11.11 27.75
CA PRO A 200 -24.39 -12.34 27.25
C PRO A 200 -25.38 -13.34 26.63
N GLU A 201 -26.56 -13.47 27.22
CA GLU A 201 -27.65 -14.34 26.74
C GLU A 201 -28.21 -13.92 25.37
N ILE A 202 -28.19 -12.62 25.07
CA ILE A 202 -28.65 -12.07 23.79
C ILE A 202 -27.51 -12.05 22.78
N LYS A 203 -26.27 -11.78 23.23
CA LYS A 203 -25.06 -11.87 22.40
C LYS A 203 -24.91 -13.25 21.74
N GLN A 204 -25.35 -14.33 22.40
CA GLN A 204 -25.39 -15.69 21.83
C GLN A 204 -26.30 -15.86 20.60
N LYS A 205 -27.20 -14.90 20.33
CA LYS A 205 -28.06 -14.90 19.14
C LYS A 205 -27.37 -14.34 17.90
N ALA A 206 -26.22 -13.68 18.07
CA ALA A 206 -25.41 -13.24 16.94
C ALA A 206 -24.81 -14.46 16.25
N PHE A 207 -24.85 -14.47 14.92
CA PHE A 207 -24.10 -15.45 14.14
C PHE A 207 -22.60 -15.24 14.34
N GLN A 208 -22.15 -13.98 14.33
CA GLN A 208 -20.79 -13.56 14.65
C GLN A 208 -20.80 -12.22 15.40
N PHE A 209 -19.78 -12.01 16.21
CA PHE A 209 -19.51 -10.75 16.91
C PHE A 209 -18.13 -10.23 16.50
N TYR A 210 -18.05 -8.94 16.22
CA TYR A 210 -16.81 -8.26 15.88
C TYR A 210 -16.66 -6.98 16.71
N GLU A 211 -15.43 -6.70 17.13
CA GLU A 211 -15.07 -5.46 17.83
C GLU A 211 -15.15 -4.24 16.90
N SER A 212 -15.08 -4.44 15.57
CA SER A 212 -15.24 -3.38 14.58
C SER A 212 -15.55 -3.91 13.18
N MET A 213 -16.07 -3.04 12.30
CA MET A 213 -16.23 -3.34 10.87
C MET A 213 -14.91 -3.74 10.18
N THR A 214 -13.77 -3.20 10.63
CA THR A 214 -12.45 -3.62 10.11
C THR A 214 -12.15 -5.09 10.40
N GLU A 215 -12.61 -5.63 11.52
CA GLU A 215 -12.42 -7.05 11.85
C GLU A 215 -13.32 -7.93 10.97
N PHE A 216 -14.60 -7.55 10.81
CA PHE A 216 -15.49 -8.22 9.86
C PHE A 216 -14.93 -8.19 8.43
N LEU A 217 -14.37 -7.06 7.99
CA LEU A 217 -13.74 -6.92 6.68
C LEU A 217 -12.63 -7.96 6.45
N GLN A 218 -11.86 -8.32 7.49
CA GLN A 218 -10.81 -9.33 7.36
C GLN A 218 -11.39 -10.70 7.03
N GLU A 219 -12.43 -11.13 7.74
CA GLU A 219 -13.09 -12.41 7.44
C GLU A 219 -13.87 -12.35 6.11
N LEU A 220 -14.48 -11.21 5.79
CA LEU A 220 -15.16 -11.00 4.51
C LEU A 220 -14.17 -11.13 3.35
N ALA A 221 -12.94 -10.65 3.51
CA ALA A 221 -11.91 -10.77 2.50
C ALA A 221 -11.65 -12.24 2.15
N ASP A 222 -11.59 -13.14 3.13
CA ASP A 222 -11.39 -14.59 2.93
C ASP A 222 -12.55 -15.26 2.19
N ALA A 223 -13.76 -14.71 2.31
CA ALA A 223 -14.97 -15.19 1.64
C ALA A 223 -15.16 -14.62 0.22
N THR A 224 -14.35 -13.64 -0.19
CA THR A 224 -14.40 -12.99 -1.50
C THR A 224 -13.18 -13.33 -2.34
N PRO A 225 -13.29 -13.39 -3.68
CA PRO A 225 -12.13 -13.65 -4.52
C PRO A 225 -11.10 -12.53 -4.40
N ASN A 226 -9.82 -12.90 -4.28
CA ASN A 226 -8.72 -11.96 -4.37
C ASN A 226 -8.64 -11.35 -5.77
N LEU A 227 -8.56 -10.03 -5.84
CA LEU A 227 -8.34 -9.34 -7.11
C LEU A 227 -6.90 -9.59 -7.58
N PRO A 228 -6.68 -9.82 -8.89
CA PRO A 228 -5.34 -10.04 -9.42
C PRO A 228 -4.46 -8.80 -9.21
N ILE A 229 -3.14 -8.94 -9.36
CA ILE A 229 -2.24 -7.78 -9.41
C ILE A 229 -2.70 -6.86 -10.55
N PRO A 230 -2.93 -5.56 -10.32
CA PRO A 230 -3.35 -4.63 -11.37
C PRO A 230 -2.29 -4.56 -12.45
N LYS A 231 -2.69 -4.27 -13.69
CA LYS A 231 -1.78 -3.75 -14.70
C LYS A 231 -1.54 -2.28 -14.43
N LEU A 232 -0.43 -1.75 -14.93
CA LEU A 232 -0.05 -0.37 -14.68
C LEU A 232 -1.09 0.65 -15.20
N ILE A 233 -1.75 0.33 -16.31
CA ILE A 233 -2.77 1.16 -16.96
C ILE A 233 -4.16 1.01 -16.31
N ASP A 234 -4.32 0.08 -15.38
CA ASP A 234 -5.60 -0.10 -14.69
C ASP A 234 -5.85 1.14 -13.82
N ALA A 235 -7.09 1.61 -13.82
CA ALA A 235 -7.48 2.75 -12.99
C ALA A 235 -7.34 2.42 -11.50
N PHE A 236 -7.00 3.44 -10.70
CA PHE A 236 -7.10 3.32 -9.25
C PHE A 236 -8.58 3.18 -8.83
N PRO A 237 -8.85 2.49 -7.70
CA PRO A 237 -10.17 2.52 -7.09
C PRO A 237 -10.62 3.96 -6.85
N GLN A 238 -11.84 4.29 -7.29
CA GLN A 238 -12.41 5.63 -7.12
C GLN A 238 -12.91 5.85 -5.69
N ALA A 239 -13.32 4.79 -5.01
CA ALA A 239 -13.81 4.83 -3.65
C ALA A 239 -12.68 5.04 -2.66
N ILE A 240 -12.92 5.93 -1.70
CA ILE A 240 -11.96 6.30 -0.66
C ILE A 240 -12.42 5.69 0.66
N ASN A 241 -11.49 5.11 1.40
CA ASN A 241 -11.72 4.64 2.77
C ASN A 241 -11.11 5.59 3.80
N GLN A 242 -11.42 5.40 5.08
CA GLN A 242 -10.96 6.26 6.18
C GLN A 242 -9.54 5.93 6.70
N LEU A 243 -8.82 5.04 6.03
CA LEU A 243 -7.46 4.69 6.43
C LEU A 243 -6.48 5.74 5.93
N LYS A 244 -5.56 6.14 6.80
CA LYS A 244 -4.39 6.95 6.45
C LYS A 244 -3.16 6.06 6.40
N VAL A 245 -2.24 6.39 5.51
CA VAL A 245 -0.99 5.63 5.34
C VAL A 245 0.20 6.57 5.26
N GLY A 246 1.34 6.11 5.73
CA GLY A 246 2.55 6.92 5.83
C GLY A 246 3.67 6.47 4.89
N ILE A 247 4.50 7.41 4.45
CA ILE A 247 5.77 7.12 3.78
C ILE A 247 6.86 7.97 4.44
N HIS A 248 7.67 7.34 5.29
CA HIS A 248 8.83 7.98 5.87
C HIS A 248 9.98 7.89 4.85
N GLY A 249 10.20 8.98 4.10
CA GLY A 249 11.19 9.07 3.03
C GLY A 249 10.57 9.12 1.63
N PHE A 250 10.08 10.28 1.23
CA PHE A 250 9.55 10.55 -0.12
C PHE A 250 10.69 10.76 -1.15
N GLY A 251 11.52 9.73 -1.28
CA GLY A 251 12.55 9.61 -2.32
C GLY A 251 12.01 8.92 -3.56
N ALA A 252 12.92 8.39 -4.41
CA ALA A 252 12.54 7.69 -5.63
C ALA A 252 11.61 6.48 -5.34
N MET A 253 11.94 5.63 -4.37
CA MET A 253 11.11 4.48 -4.03
C MET A 253 9.81 4.86 -3.32
N GLY A 254 9.87 5.85 -2.43
CA GLY A 254 8.68 6.34 -1.73
C GLY A 254 7.64 6.91 -2.69
N GLY A 255 8.04 7.90 -3.51
CA GLY A 255 7.11 8.60 -4.39
C GLY A 255 6.93 8.00 -5.79
N GLY A 256 7.88 7.25 -6.33
CA GLY A 256 7.73 6.65 -7.67
C GLY A 256 7.38 5.16 -7.66
N TYR A 257 7.16 4.58 -6.48
CA TYR A 257 6.69 3.20 -6.35
C TYR A 257 5.67 3.01 -5.23
N LEU A 258 6.01 3.33 -3.99
CA LEU A 258 5.16 2.94 -2.86
C LEU A 258 3.82 3.68 -2.85
N THR A 259 3.79 4.94 -3.26
CA THR A 259 2.55 5.68 -3.49
C THR A 259 1.61 4.99 -4.48
N GLN A 260 2.14 4.40 -5.56
CA GLN A 260 1.33 3.61 -6.49
C GLN A 260 0.78 2.36 -5.79
N VAL A 261 1.62 1.63 -5.04
CA VAL A 261 1.20 0.44 -4.28
C VAL A 261 0.04 0.78 -3.35
N PHE A 262 0.14 1.89 -2.62
CA PHE A 262 -0.94 2.35 -1.74
C PHE A 262 -2.16 2.87 -2.50
N SER A 263 -1.99 3.42 -3.70
CA SER A 263 -3.12 3.90 -4.53
C SER A 263 -3.93 2.75 -5.13
N HIS A 264 -3.33 1.59 -5.40
CA HIS A 264 -4.06 0.38 -5.80
C HIS A 264 -4.61 -0.45 -4.63
N TRP A 265 -4.25 -0.09 -3.39
CA TRP A 265 -4.66 -0.67 -2.11
C TRP A 265 -5.17 -2.12 -2.22
N ASP A 266 -6.47 -2.37 -1.98
CA ASP A 266 -7.12 -3.68 -2.06
C ASP A 266 -7.94 -3.86 -3.34
N GLY A 267 -7.98 -2.85 -4.22
CA GLY A 267 -8.77 -2.80 -5.46
C GLY A 267 -10.25 -2.47 -5.28
N TYR A 268 -10.75 -2.40 -4.05
CA TYR A 268 -12.09 -1.97 -3.74
C TYR A 268 -12.09 -0.48 -3.39
N THR A 269 -11.15 -0.07 -2.55
CA THR A 269 -10.99 1.32 -2.08
C THR A 269 -9.53 1.79 -2.19
N ARG A 270 -9.27 3.07 -1.96
CA ARG A 270 -7.94 3.65 -1.70
C ARG A 270 -7.92 4.36 -0.34
N PRO A 271 -6.77 4.52 0.33
CA PRO A 271 -6.68 5.32 1.56
C PRO A 271 -7.12 6.77 1.31
N MET A 272 -7.72 7.42 2.31
CA MET A 272 -8.12 8.84 2.22
C MET A 272 -6.95 9.77 2.01
N GLU A 273 -5.80 9.42 2.57
CA GLU A 273 -4.61 10.24 2.47
C GLU A 273 -3.35 9.37 2.60
N ILE A 274 -2.38 9.65 1.74
CA ILE A 274 -1.00 9.21 1.87
C ILE A 274 -0.20 10.40 2.42
N THR A 275 0.20 10.34 3.70
CA THR A 275 1.13 11.34 4.26
C THR A 275 2.57 10.88 4.04
N ALA A 276 3.43 11.72 3.43
CA ALA A 276 4.81 11.34 3.14
C ALA A 276 5.83 12.40 3.55
N ALA A 277 6.95 11.99 4.14
CA ALA A 277 7.95 12.88 4.71
C ALA A 277 9.14 13.12 3.78
N THR A 278 9.55 14.38 3.59
CA THR A 278 10.75 14.73 2.83
C THR A 278 11.37 16.04 3.28
N GLY A 279 12.70 16.16 3.21
CA GLY A 279 13.41 17.42 3.43
C GLY A 279 13.44 18.34 2.19
N ASN A 280 12.85 17.94 1.06
CA ASN A 280 12.85 18.76 -0.16
C ASN A 280 11.62 19.69 -0.19
N SER A 281 11.82 20.95 0.19
CA SER A 281 10.77 21.98 0.22
C SER A 281 10.12 22.26 -1.14
N VAL A 282 10.86 22.16 -2.24
CA VAL A 282 10.31 22.36 -3.60
C VAL A 282 9.26 21.31 -3.92
N LEU A 283 9.53 20.04 -3.58
CA LEU A 283 8.56 18.97 -3.76
C LEU A 283 7.34 19.15 -2.87
N ARG A 284 7.54 19.49 -1.58
CA ARG A 284 6.42 19.72 -0.65
C ARG A 284 5.50 20.82 -1.14
N ASN A 285 6.07 21.97 -1.49
CA ASN A 285 5.28 23.12 -1.93
C ASN A 285 4.51 22.83 -3.22
N LEU A 286 5.16 22.19 -4.21
CA LEU A 286 4.49 21.86 -5.47
C LEU A 286 3.41 20.80 -5.29
N ILE A 287 3.70 19.69 -4.60
CA ILE A 287 2.74 18.59 -4.48
C ILE A 287 1.58 18.96 -3.57
N ASN A 288 1.83 19.63 -2.44
CA ASN A 288 0.75 20.03 -1.53
C ASN A 288 -0.18 21.09 -2.13
N ALA A 289 0.32 21.94 -3.04
CA ALA A 289 -0.51 22.94 -3.69
C ALA A 289 -1.60 22.33 -4.58
N PHE A 290 -1.33 21.15 -5.18
CA PHE A 290 -2.28 20.49 -6.10
C PHE A 290 -2.84 19.17 -5.55
N GLY A 291 -2.26 18.63 -4.47
CA GLY A 291 -2.61 17.32 -3.90
C GLY A 291 -2.31 16.13 -4.82
N LYS A 292 -1.55 16.34 -5.92
CA LYS A 292 -1.26 15.33 -6.94
C LYS A 292 0.07 15.54 -7.68
N TYR A 293 0.58 14.49 -8.31
CA TYR A 293 1.75 14.52 -9.21
C TYR A 293 1.77 13.32 -10.17
N HIS A 294 2.65 13.35 -11.18
CA HIS A 294 2.76 12.27 -12.18
C HIS A 294 4.01 11.41 -11.97
N VAL A 295 3.85 10.12 -12.26
CA VAL A 295 4.93 9.15 -12.45
C VAL A 295 4.96 8.74 -13.92
N ASP A 296 6.06 9.03 -14.61
CA ASP A 296 6.27 8.64 -16.01
C ASP A 296 6.81 7.21 -16.09
N TYR A 297 6.17 6.41 -16.93
CA TYR A 297 6.63 5.08 -17.33
C TYR A 297 7.03 5.14 -18.79
N SER A 298 8.15 5.81 -19.08
CA SER A 298 8.52 6.18 -20.46
C SER A 298 8.65 4.98 -21.40
N LYS A 299 8.96 3.79 -20.88
CA LYS A 299 9.00 2.54 -21.67
C LYS A 299 7.63 2.13 -22.25
N LEU A 300 6.55 2.60 -21.64
CA LEU A 300 5.17 2.33 -22.01
C LEU A 300 4.45 3.56 -22.56
N ALA A 301 5.15 4.70 -22.67
CA ALA A 301 4.56 5.99 -23.04
C ALA A 301 3.29 6.30 -22.22
N PHE A 302 3.38 6.07 -20.90
CA PHE A 302 2.26 6.17 -19.98
C PHE A 302 2.66 6.98 -18.75
N ASP A 303 1.85 7.98 -18.41
CA ASP A 303 1.94 8.74 -17.17
C ASP A 303 0.81 8.30 -16.23
N GLN A 304 1.15 8.04 -14.96
CA GLN A 304 0.17 7.76 -13.92
C GLN A 304 0.07 8.94 -12.96
N THR A 305 -1.13 9.46 -12.76
CA THR A 305 -1.42 10.51 -11.78
C THR A 305 -1.61 9.89 -10.40
N ILE A 306 -0.75 10.24 -9.45
CA ILE A 306 -0.94 9.96 -8.03
C ILE A 306 -1.58 11.18 -7.38
N ASP A 307 -2.66 10.98 -6.63
CA ASP A 307 -3.40 12.00 -5.88
C ASP A 307 -3.57 11.58 -4.41
N HIS A 308 -4.38 12.33 -3.63
CA HIS A 308 -4.64 12.08 -2.20
C HIS A 308 -3.35 11.97 -1.39
N ILE A 309 -2.37 12.82 -1.73
CA ILE A 309 -1.07 12.83 -1.09
C ILE A 309 -0.80 14.17 -0.42
N ARG A 310 -0.24 14.11 0.78
CA ARG A 310 0.24 15.27 1.53
C ARG A 310 1.68 15.03 1.94
N LEU A 311 2.55 16.00 1.65
CA LEU A 311 3.95 15.97 2.03
C LEU A 311 4.21 16.80 3.29
N ILE A 312 4.89 16.21 4.27
CA ILE A 312 5.33 16.88 5.49
C ILE A 312 6.85 17.08 5.50
N ASP A 313 7.33 18.06 6.27
CA ASP A 313 8.77 18.20 6.48
C ASP A 313 9.27 17.06 7.38
N ILE A 314 10.33 16.38 6.96
CA ILE A 314 10.95 15.33 7.76
C ILE A 314 11.63 15.88 9.03
N ALA A 315 11.89 17.20 9.06
CA ALA A 315 12.42 17.89 10.24
C ALA A 315 11.33 18.40 11.21
N ASP A 316 10.05 18.31 10.82
CA ASP A 316 8.93 18.69 11.67
C ASP A 316 8.53 17.49 12.54
N GLU A 317 9.02 17.47 13.78
CA GLU A 317 8.79 16.35 14.69
C GLU A 317 7.30 16.13 14.99
N GLU A 318 6.52 17.19 15.19
CA GLU A 318 5.09 17.08 15.50
C GLU A 318 4.33 16.44 14.33
N ALA A 319 4.58 16.92 13.10
CA ALA A 319 3.98 16.35 11.91
C ALA A 319 4.40 14.88 11.70
N MET A 320 5.67 14.55 12.00
CA MET A 320 6.16 13.18 11.94
C MET A 320 5.49 12.28 12.97
N LEU A 321 5.37 12.71 14.23
CA LEU A 321 4.68 11.96 15.29
C LEU A 321 3.22 11.70 14.91
N GLN A 322 2.53 12.74 14.40
CA GLN A 322 1.15 12.60 13.95
C GLN A 322 1.00 11.58 12.82
N MET A 323 1.93 11.53 11.87
CA MET A 323 1.93 10.50 10.81
C MET A 323 2.00 9.08 11.41
N TYR A 324 2.81 8.85 12.45
CA TYR A 324 2.89 7.55 13.14
C TYR A 324 1.64 7.21 13.96
N VAL A 325 1.02 8.21 14.58
CA VAL A 325 -0.23 8.05 15.34
C VAL A 325 -1.40 7.69 14.41
N GLU A 326 -1.51 8.33 13.26
CA GLU A 326 -2.68 8.19 12.39
C GLU A 326 -2.59 7.06 11.37
N SER A 327 -1.38 6.64 10.96
CA SER A 327 -1.22 5.68 9.87
C SER A 327 -1.46 4.23 10.30
N GLU A 328 -2.07 3.43 9.43
CA GLU A 328 -2.24 1.98 9.63
C GLU A 328 -1.01 1.18 9.14
N ILE A 329 -0.34 1.72 8.12
CA ILE A 329 0.91 1.21 7.56
C ILE A 329 1.84 2.37 7.21
N ILE A 330 3.14 2.20 7.45
CA ILE A 330 4.16 3.17 7.04
C ILE A 330 5.26 2.47 6.25
N GLY A 331 5.54 2.97 5.05
CA GLY A 331 6.74 2.59 4.31
C GLY A 331 7.97 3.36 4.76
N LEU A 332 9.02 2.66 5.18
CA LEU A 332 10.32 3.25 5.48
C LEU A 332 11.20 3.18 4.23
N CYS A 333 11.29 4.30 3.52
CA CYS A 333 12.00 4.46 2.24
C CYS A 333 13.26 5.31 2.42
N LEU A 334 14.09 4.96 3.42
CA LEU A 334 15.29 5.70 3.82
C LEU A 334 16.56 4.88 3.57
N PRO A 335 17.68 5.51 3.18
CA PRO A 335 18.97 4.82 3.13
C PRO A 335 19.44 4.44 4.54
N GLU A 336 20.36 3.47 4.63
CA GLU A 336 20.86 2.94 5.90
C GLU A 336 21.37 4.02 6.87
N ALA A 337 22.09 5.02 6.37
CA ALA A 337 22.59 6.11 7.19
C ALA A 337 21.45 6.97 7.78
N ALA A 338 20.41 7.23 6.99
CA ALA A 338 19.26 8.03 7.43
C ALA A 338 18.40 7.25 8.44
N ILE A 339 18.28 5.93 8.32
CA ILE A 339 17.59 5.11 9.34
C ILE A 339 18.22 5.31 10.73
N LYS A 340 19.56 5.37 10.82
CA LYS A 340 20.24 5.59 12.10
C LYS A 340 19.91 6.95 12.71
N GLN A 341 19.84 7.99 11.87
CA GLN A 341 19.52 9.36 12.29
C GLN A 341 18.04 9.50 12.67
N GLN A 342 17.15 8.81 11.94
CA GLN A 342 15.71 8.89 12.13
C GLN A 342 15.17 7.90 13.17
N ALA A 343 16.01 7.01 13.72
CA ALA A 343 15.59 6.02 14.71
C ALA A 343 14.89 6.64 15.92
N THR A 344 15.36 7.80 16.39
CA THR A 344 14.75 8.55 17.50
C THR A 344 13.35 9.05 17.14
N VAL A 345 13.17 9.66 15.97
CA VAL A 345 11.86 10.14 15.49
C VAL A 345 10.87 8.98 15.33
N ILE A 346 11.33 7.86 14.77
CA ILE A 346 10.51 6.64 14.65
C ILE A 346 10.09 6.16 16.04
N ALA A 347 11.02 6.09 16.99
CA ALA A 347 10.74 5.67 18.36
C ALA A 347 9.75 6.61 19.07
N GLN A 348 9.90 7.93 18.94
CA GLN A 348 8.98 8.92 19.49
C GLN A 348 7.58 8.79 18.88
N GLY A 349 7.48 8.61 17.56
CA GLY A 349 6.19 8.39 16.88
C GLY A 349 5.48 7.12 17.36
N LEU A 350 6.22 6.02 17.54
CA LEU A 350 5.67 4.78 18.08
C LEU A 350 5.25 4.91 19.55
N LEU A 351 6.01 5.65 20.36
CA LEU A 351 5.64 5.96 21.75
C LEU A 351 4.39 6.84 21.82
N ALA A 352 4.29 7.87 20.98
CA ALA A 352 3.10 8.72 20.90
C ALA A 352 1.86 7.92 20.48
N ARG A 353 2.01 6.98 19.53
CA ARG A 353 0.96 6.04 19.15
C ARG A 353 0.55 5.14 20.31
N HIS A 354 1.50 4.61 21.08
CA HIS A 354 1.19 3.79 22.24
C HIS A 354 0.43 4.58 23.33
N ASN A 355 0.86 5.81 23.61
CA ASN A 355 0.21 6.69 24.60
C ASN A 355 -1.23 7.07 24.23
N THR A 356 -1.57 6.99 22.94
CA THR A 356 -2.93 7.22 22.44
C THR A 356 -3.75 5.93 22.31
N ASN A 357 -3.28 4.81 22.90
CA ASN A 357 -3.85 3.46 22.77
C ASN A 357 -4.04 3.05 21.29
N GLY A 358 -3.09 3.46 20.44
CA GLY A 358 -3.09 3.12 19.03
C GLY A 358 -2.95 1.60 18.82
N ARG A 359 -3.61 1.09 17.78
CA ARG A 359 -3.53 -0.32 17.38
C ARG A 359 -2.15 -0.67 16.84
N GLU A 360 -1.93 -1.96 16.57
CA GLU A 360 -0.74 -2.43 15.87
C GLU A 360 -0.47 -1.62 14.59
N ILE A 361 0.80 -1.46 14.23
CA ILE A 361 1.21 -0.73 13.02
C ILE A 361 2.16 -1.59 12.19
N THR A 362 1.98 -1.51 10.88
CA THR A 362 2.88 -2.19 9.94
C THR A 362 3.96 -1.24 9.45
N LEU A 363 5.22 -1.57 9.68
CA LEU A 363 6.36 -0.85 9.10
C LEU A 363 6.93 -1.65 7.94
N LEU A 364 6.70 -1.18 6.72
CA LEU A 364 7.16 -1.80 5.49
C LEU A 364 8.55 -1.28 5.12
N ILE A 365 9.58 -2.13 5.22
CA ILE A 365 10.96 -1.66 5.22
C ILE A 365 11.53 -1.77 3.80
N ILE A 366 11.50 -0.67 3.08
CA ILE A 366 11.98 -0.55 1.70
C ILE A 366 13.46 -0.16 1.72
N LEU A 367 14.31 -1.13 2.07
CA LEU A 367 15.76 -0.96 2.19
C LEU A 367 16.47 -2.04 1.39
N ASN A 368 17.41 -1.66 0.52
CA ASN A 368 18.23 -2.62 -0.22
C ASN A 368 19.34 -3.22 0.67
N LYS A 369 18.95 -3.92 1.72
CA LYS A 369 19.83 -4.53 2.73
C LYS A 369 19.26 -5.88 3.14
N VAL A 370 20.13 -6.88 3.23
CA VAL A 370 19.75 -8.17 3.83
C VAL A 370 19.46 -7.96 5.31
N SER A 371 18.33 -8.50 5.77
CA SER A 371 17.86 -8.31 7.16
C SER A 371 17.62 -6.83 7.49
N GLY A 372 17.07 -6.06 6.54
CA GLY A 372 16.73 -4.66 6.72
C GLY A 372 15.74 -4.46 7.87
N ALA A 373 14.80 -5.37 8.04
CA ALA A 373 13.84 -5.32 9.13
C ALA A 373 14.49 -5.43 10.52
N THR A 374 15.37 -6.41 10.68
CA THR A 374 16.16 -6.59 11.90
C THR A 374 17.04 -5.37 12.18
N PHE A 375 17.63 -4.78 11.14
CA PHE A 375 18.46 -3.59 11.26
C PHE A 375 17.67 -2.39 11.79
N VAL A 376 16.49 -2.11 11.21
CA VAL A 376 15.62 -1.02 11.68
C VAL A 376 15.13 -1.32 13.10
N LYS A 377 14.60 -2.52 13.35
CA LYS A 377 14.10 -2.94 14.66
C LYS A 377 15.14 -2.74 15.76
N LYS A 378 16.40 -3.09 15.50
CA LYS A 378 17.51 -2.88 16.44
C LYS A 378 17.68 -1.40 16.79
N HIS A 379 17.75 -0.52 15.79
CA HIS A 379 17.97 0.91 16.03
C HIS A 379 16.77 1.58 16.71
N VAL A 380 15.55 1.23 16.31
CA VAL A 380 14.32 1.73 16.93
C VAL A 380 14.22 1.25 18.38
N LYS A 381 14.50 -0.02 18.67
CA LYS A 381 14.53 -0.54 20.05
C LYS A 381 15.56 0.19 20.92
N GLN A 382 16.76 0.42 20.39
CA GLN A 382 17.80 1.19 21.09
C GLN A 382 17.32 2.62 21.42
N ALA A 383 16.66 3.28 20.48
CA ALA A 383 16.10 4.61 20.71
C ALA A 383 14.94 4.60 21.71
N LEU A 384 14.03 3.64 21.62
CA LEU A 384 12.91 3.47 22.57
C LEU A 384 13.41 3.25 24.00
N SER A 385 14.43 2.42 24.20
CA SER A 385 15.02 2.18 25.53
C SER A 385 15.65 3.42 26.17
N LEU A 386 15.90 4.50 25.41
CA LEU A 386 16.34 5.79 25.94
C LEU A 386 15.16 6.72 26.27
N LEU A 387 13.96 6.43 25.76
CA LEU A 387 12.75 7.26 25.88
C LEU A 387 11.75 6.72 26.90
N THR A 388 11.77 5.41 27.18
CA THR A 388 10.78 4.75 28.06
C THR A 388 11.39 3.55 28.78
N ASP A 389 10.68 2.99 29.75
CA ASP A 389 11.10 1.83 30.51
C ASP A 389 11.08 0.53 29.67
N GLU A 390 11.72 -0.53 30.19
CA GLU A 390 11.86 -1.80 29.46
C GLU A 390 10.52 -2.49 29.15
N MET A 391 9.54 -2.38 30.05
CA MET A 391 8.23 -3.00 29.88
C MET A 391 7.47 -2.30 28.74
N THR A 392 7.40 -0.97 28.77
CA THR A 392 6.76 -0.17 27.72
C THR A 392 7.49 -0.34 26.38
N CYS A 393 8.82 -0.33 26.37
CA CYS A 393 9.61 -0.58 25.16
C CYS A 393 9.27 -1.94 24.53
N LYS A 394 9.17 -3.00 25.35
CA LYS A 394 8.78 -4.34 24.87
C LYS A 394 7.36 -4.34 24.31
N GLN A 395 6.40 -3.75 25.01
CA GLN A 395 5.01 -3.64 24.55
C GLN A 395 4.94 -2.93 23.20
N ILE A 396 5.61 -1.78 23.03
CA ILE A 396 5.64 -1.06 21.75
C ILE A 396 6.20 -1.93 20.64
N ILE A 397 7.34 -2.59 20.87
CA ILE A 397 7.99 -3.43 19.86
C ILE A 397 7.12 -4.64 19.47
N ASP A 398 6.37 -5.21 20.40
CA ASP A 398 5.49 -6.35 20.15
C ASP A 398 4.23 -5.94 19.34
N HIS A 399 3.82 -4.67 19.39
CA HIS A 399 2.71 -4.11 18.59
C HIS A 399 3.14 -3.57 17.21
N VAL A 400 4.39 -3.79 16.79
CA VAL A 400 4.92 -3.26 15.52
C VAL A 400 5.39 -4.39 14.62
N TYR A 401 4.78 -4.50 13.44
CA TYR A 401 5.22 -5.44 12.39
C TYR A 401 6.36 -4.82 11.57
N PHE A 402 7.60 -5.08 11.98
CA PHE A 402 8.79 -4.75 11.17
C PHE A 402 8.92 -5.71 9.99
N THR A 403 8.42 -5.30 8.83
CA THR A 403 8.24 -6.16 7.68
C THR A 403 9.44 -6.07 6.73
N GLU A 404 10.14 -7.20 6.54
CA GLU A 404 11.21 -7.32 5.56
C GLU A 404 10.64 -7.28 4.13
N THR A 405 11.34 -6.61 3.21
CA THR A 405 10.90 -6.55 1.80
C THR A 405 12.01 -6.85 0.82
N VAL A 406 11.62 -7.33 -0.36
CA VAL A 406 12.50 -7.43 -1.52
C VAL A 406 11.88 -6.60 -2.63
N VAL A 407 12.58 -5.53 -3.03
CA VAL A 407 12.10 -4.62 -4.08
C VAL A 407 12.91 -4.82 -5.35
N ASN A 408 12.24 -4.88 -6.49
CA ASN A 408 12.87 -5.04 -7.80
C ASN A 408 12.37 -4.00 -8.82
N ARG A 409 12.32 -2.72 -8.43
CA ARG A 409 11.92 -1.64 -9.34
C ARG A 409 13.00 -0.58 -9.43
N ILE A 410 13.33 -0.18 -10.64
CA ILE A 410 14.19 0.97 -10.91
C ILE A 410 13.30 2.21 -10.95
N VAL A 411 13.66 3.20 -10.15
CA VAL A 411 12.96 4.48 -10.10
C VAL A 411 13.98 5.61 -10.04
N SER A 412 13.75 6.66 -10.82
CA SER A 412 14.55 7.88 -10.78
C SER A 412 13.66 9.08 -10.48
N LYS A 413 14.23 10.11 -9.86
CA LYS A 413 13.55 11.34 -9.49
C LYS A 413 13.99 12.47 -10.42
N ALA A 414 13.04 13.28 -10.87
CA ALA A 414 13.33 14.49 -11.62
C ALA A 414 14.17 15.47 -10.78
N SER A 415 15.06 16.22 -11.44
CA SER A 415 15.86 17.25 -10.76
C SER A 415 15.00 18.47 -10.41
N ASN A 416 15.34 19.20 -9.34
CA ASN A 416 14.62 20.42 -8.97
C ASN A 416 14.57 21.43 -10.13
N LYS A 417 15.63 21.54 -10.92
CA LYS A 417 15.66 22.40 -12.12
C LYS A 417 14.62 21.99 -13.16
N ALA A 418 14.46 20.68 -13.38
CA ALA A 418 13.45 20.16 -14.30
C ALA A 418 12.03 20.39 -13.76
N LEU A 419 11.79 20.16 -12.48
CA LEU A 419 10.49 20.39 -11.82
C LEU A 419 10.06 21.86 -11.90
N ILE A 420 10.96 22.78 -11.56
CA ILE A 420 10.69 24.22 -11.64
C ILE A 420 10.40 24.64 -13.09
N LYS A 421 11.11 24.07 -14.07
CA LYS A 421 10.86 24.34 -15.48
C LYS A 421 9.47 23.87 -15.91
N GLN A 422 9.08 22.64 -15.55
CA GLN A 422 7.75 22.10 -15.83
C GLN A 422 6.65 22.96 -15.20
N ALA A 423 6.80 23.29 -13.92
CA ALA A 423 5.85 24.14 -13.20
C ALA A 423 5.66 25.50 -13.89
N LYS A 424 6.75 26.17 -14.29
CA LYS A 424 6.68 27.45 -15.02
C LYS A 424 5.91 27.31 -16.35
N ILE A 425 6.19 26.27 -17.14
CA ILE A 425 5.50 26.04 -18.41
C ILE A 425 4.00 25.84 -18.18
N ASN A 426 3.63 25.02 -17.19
CA ASN A 426 2.23 24.79 -16.85
C ASN A 426 1.55 26.08 -16.37
N PHE A 427 2.23 26.90 -15.55
CA PHE A 427 1.69 28.19 -15.10
C PHE A 427 1.40 29.12 -16.28
N TYR A 428 2.31 29.27 -17.25
CA TYR A 428 2.05 30.09 -18.43
C TYR A 428 0.87 29.56 -19.27
N SER A 429 0.72 28.24 -19.37
CA SER A 429 -0.41 27.60 -20.06
C SER A 429 -1.74 27.88 -19.36
N VAL A 430 -1.75 27.80 -18.03
CA VAL A 430 -2.91 28.09 -17.18
C VAL A 430 -3.30 29.56 -17.27
N GLU A 431 -2.33 30.48 -17.15
CA GLU A 431 -2.57 31.92 -17.29
C GLU A 431 -3.18 32.27 -18.65
N GLY A 432 -2.64 31.70 -19.74
CA GLY A 432 -3.21 31.87 -21.08
C GLY A 432 -4.65 31.35 -21.16
N SER A 433 -4.92 30.15 -20.65
CA SER A 433 -6.26 29.54 -20.66
C SER A 433 -7.29 30.35 -19.86
N LEU A 434 -6.89 30.91 -18.72
CA LEU A 434 -7.75 31.75 -17.89
C LEU A 434 -8.02 33.12 -18.55
N ALA A 435 -7.03 33.67 -19.27
CA ALA A 435 -7.20 34.89 -20.05
C ALA A 435 -8.16 34.68 -21.23
N ASP A 436 -7.99 33.60 -22.00
CA ASP A 436 -8.85 33.26 -23.15
C ASP A 436 -10.31 33.05 -22.74
N LYS A 437 -10.56 32.46 -21.57
CA LYS A 437 -11.90 32.25 -21.02
C LYS A 437 -12.47 33.46 -20.24
N ASN A 438 -11.80 34.62 -20.22
CA ASN A 438 -12.18 35.82 -19.44
C ASN A 438 -12.41 35.56 -17.92
N LEU A 439 -11.76 34.54 -17.35
CA LEU A 439 -11.97 34.13 -15.96
C LEU A 439 -11.16 34.97 -14.96
N LEU A 440 -10.16 35.73 -15.42
CA LEU A 440 -9.25 36.55 -14.57
C LEU A 440 -9.85 37.88 -14.07
N SER A 441 -11.06 38.25 -14.48
CA SER A 441 -11.66 39.50 -14.00
C SER A 441 -11.97 39.39 -12.49
N ARG A 442 -11.53 40.37 -11.68
CA ARG A 442 -11.76 40.42 -10.21
C ARG A 442 -13.25 40.32 -9.80
N LYS A 443 -14.18 40.54 -10.73
CA LYS A 443 -15.63 40.41 -10.51
C LYS A 443 -16.09 38.94 -10.43
N ASN A 444 -15.45 38.02 -11.16
CA ASN A 444 -15.93 36.64 -11.32
C ASN A 444 -15.56 35.71 -10.14
N ILE A 445 -14.52 36.02 -9.36
CA ILE A 445 -14.11 35.17 -8.22
C ILE A 445 -14.92 35.49 -6.96
N ARG A 446 -15.30 36.76 -6.74
CA ARG A 446 -16.12 37.16 -5.59
C ARG A 446 -17.58 36.71 -5.68
N THR A 447 -18.09 36.44 -6.89
CA THR A 447 -19.45 35.94 -7.13
C THR A 447 -19.62 34.43 -6.90
N ILE A 448 -18.51 33.68 -6.71
CA ILE A 448 -18.51 32.22 -6.46
C ILE A 448 -18.82 31.90 -5.00
N LEU A 449 -18.43 32.76 -4.06
CA LEU A 449 -18.73 32.57 -2.63
C LEU A 449 -20.13 33.10 -2.31
N PRO A 450 -21.04 32.31 -1.72
CA PRO A 450 -22.34 32.81 -1.31
C PRO A 450 -22.12 33.87 -0.22
N GLN A 451 -22.40 35.13 -0.54
CA GLN A 451 -22.61 36.15 0.49
C GLN A 451 -24.06 36.02 0.93
N GLY A 452 -24.26 35.91 2.25
CA GLY A 452 -25.52 35.46 2.86
C GLY A 452 -26.76 36.09 2.24
N GLU A 453 -27.58 35.27 1.59
CA GLU A 453 -28.91 35.61 1.11
C GLU A 453 -29.85 34.40 1.26
N ASP A 454 -31.13 34.71 1.45
CA ASP A 454 -32.27 33.87 1.81
C ASP A 454 -32.42 32.61 0.92
N PRO A 455 -32.66 31.39 1.45
CA PRO A 455 -32.72 30.15 0.66
C PRO A 455 -33.79 30.08 -0.44
N ALA A 456 -34.72 31.05 -0.50
CA ALA A 456 -35.89 31.00 -1.37
C ALA A 456 -35.65 31.46 -2.82
N ASP A 457 -34.52 32.10 -3.16
CA ASP A 457 -34.36 32.82 -4.44
C ASP A 457 -33.26 32.26 -5.38
N GLN A 458 -32.71 31.07 -5.12
CA GLN A 458 -31.73 30.45 -6.02
C GLN A 458 -32.41 29.74 -7.21
N SER A 459 -32.61 30.45 -8.32
CA SER A 459 -32.97 29.81 -9.59
C SER A 459 -31.88 28.83 -10.04
N ILE A 460 -32.26 27.67 -10.59
CA ILE A 460 -31.33 26.64 -11.12
C ILE A 460 -30.31 27.25 -12.09
N GLN A 461 -30.70 28.31 -12.81
CA GLN A 461 -29.84 29.03 -13.75
C GLN A 461 -28.66 29.74 -13.06
N SER A 462 -28.86 30.39 -11.92
CA SER A 462 -27.78 31.07 -11.20
C SER A 462 -26.79 30.10 -10.55
N ILE A 463 -27.26 28.93 -10.14
CA ILE A 463 -26.41 27.83 -9.65
C ILE A 463 -25.60 27.25 -10.81
N SER A 464 -26.23 27.00 -11.97
CA SER A 464 -25.57 26.46 -13.16
C SER A 464 -24.42 27.35 -13.64
N GLU A 465 -24.63 28.67 -13.72
CA GLU A 465 -23.59 29.62 -14.14
C GLU A 465 -22.38 29.62 -13.18
N LYS A 466 -22.62 29.51 -11.86
CA LYS A 466 -21.55 29.40 -10.87
C LYS A 466 -20.80 28.07 -11.00
N LEU A 467 -21.52 26.97 -11.21
CA LEU A 467 -20.94 25.64 -11.44
C LEU A 467 -20.10 25.59 -12.73
N ASP A 468 -20.54 26.25 -13.80
CA ASP A 468 -19.78 26.33 -15.05
C ASP A 468 -18.45 27.07 -14.86
N VAL A 469 -18.44 28.18 -14.13
CA VAL A 469 -17.19 28.89 -13.79
C VAL A 469 -16.27 28.01 -12.95
N MET A 470 -16.82 27.34 -11.93
CA MET A 470 -16.05 26.42 -11.09
C MET A 470 -15.49 25.23 -11.86
N SER A 471 -16.27 24.63 -12.76
CA SER A 471 -15.84 23.53 -13.63
C SER A 471 -14.69 23.99 -14.52
N ASN A 472 -14.82 25.15 -15.16
CA ASN A 472 -13.77 25.69 -16.04
C ASN A 472 -12.45 25.96 -15.29
N ILE A 473 -12.52 26.51 -14.07
CA ILE A 473 -11.33 26.69 -13.23
C ILE A 473 -10.75 25.34 -12.83
N THR A 474 -11.60 24.40 -12.44
CA THR A 474 -11.20 23.05 -12.04
C THR A 474 -10.51 22.31 -13.17
N ASP A 475 -11.00 22.40 -14.41
CA ASP A 475 -10.39 21.80 -15.60
C ASP A 475 -9.02 22.39 -15.91
N ILE A 476 -8.88 23.71 -15.79
CA ILE A 476 -7.61 24.41 -16.00
C ILE A 476 -6.60 24.00 -14.92
N VAL A 477 -6.99 23.99 -13.65
CA VAL A 477 -6.13 23.52 -12.55
C VAL A 477 -5.79 22.04 -12.73
N ASN A 478 -6.74 21.23 -13.21
CA ASN A 478 -6.52 19.81 -13.46
C ASN A 478 -5.55 19.52 -14.59
N SER A 479 -5.41 20.45 -15.55
CA SER A 479 -4.40 20.38 -16.60
C SER A 479 -2.96 20.55 -16.08
N PHE A 480 -2.79 21.06 -14.86
CA PHE A 480 -1.47 21.23 -14.25
C PHE A 480 -0.90 19.86 -13.83
N ASN A 481 0.06 19.38 -14.60
CA ASN A 481 0.66 18.07 -14.40
C ASN A 481 2.18 18.18 -14.26
N VAL A 482 2.72 17.73 -13.12
CA VAL A 482 4.16 17.73 -12.87
C VAL A 482 4.65 16.29 -12.75
N THR A 483 5.51 15.89 -13.67
CA THR A 483 6.16 14.58 -13.64
C THR A 483 7.36 14.62 -12.70
N VAL A 484 7.23 13.90 -11.58
CA VAL A 484 8.21 13.90 -10.49
C VAL A 484 9.15 12.72 -10.56
N PHE A 485 8.66 11.56 -11.00
CA PHE A 485 9.42 10.32 -11.02
C PHE A 485 9.33 9.65 -12.39
N ASN A 486 10.41 8.96 -12.78
CA ASN A 486 10.39 8.02 -13.89
C ASN A 486 10.57 6.61 -13.32
N SER A 487 9.67 5.70 -13.67
CA SER A 487 9.54 4.40 -13.00
C SER A 487 9.51 3.23 -13.98
N GLY A 488 10.04 2.09 -13.55
CA GLY A 488 9.97 0.84 -14.30
C GLY A 488 8.59 0.18 -14.19
N PRO A 489 8.20 -0.64 -15.18
CA PRO A 489 6.86 -1.25 -15.22
C PRO A 489 6.68 -2.46 -14.30
N GLU A 490 7.72 -2.96 -13.62
CA GLU A 490 7.61 -4.15 -12.75
C GLU A 490 6.77 -3.85 -11.49
N MET A 491 5.74 -4.65 -11.18
CA MET A 491 4.66 -4.23 -10.25
C MET A 491 4.62 -4.85 -8.85
N ALA A 492 5.26 -5.99 -8.63
CA ALA A 492 5.12 -6.72 -7.38
C ALA A 492 6.16 -6.29 -6.33
N LEU A 493 5.68 -6.02 -5.12
CA LEU A 493 6.49 -5.85 -3.92
C LEU A 493 6.44 -7.14 -3.11
N TYR A 494 7.59 -7.75 -2.86
CA TYR A 494 7.67 -8.96 -2.06
C TYR A 494 7.88 -8.56 -0.59
N ALA A 495 7.03 -9.04 0.31
CA ALA A 495 7.08 -8.70 1.73
C ALA A 495 7.00 -9.95 2.61
N GLN A 496 7.56 -9.88 3.81
CA GLN A 496 7.41 -10.94 4.80
C GLN A 496 5.96 -11.01 5.28
N LYS A 497 5.42 -12.23 5.38
CA LYS A 497 4.12 -12.47 6.01
C LYS A 497 4.16 -12.08 7.48
N GLY A 498 3.07 -11.51 7.98
CA GLY A 498 2.94 -11.19 9.42
C GLY A 498 1.82 -10.20 9.71
N SER A 499 1.62 -9.22 8.85
CA SER A 499 0.53 -8.26 8.98
C SER A 499 -0.60 -8.55 8.00
N LYS A 500 -1.84 -8.65 8.51
CA LYS A 500 -3.04 -8.89 7.71
C LYS A 500 -3.27 -7.82 6.64
N ILE A 501 -2.88 -6.57 6.90
CA ILE A 501 -3.03 -5.48 5.92
C ILE A 501 -2.22 -5.75 4.65
N LEU A 502 -1.07 -6.42 4.76
CA LEU A 502 -0.20 -6.71 3.61
C LEU A 502 -0.81 -7.74 2.68
N GLU A 503 -1.54 -8.71 3.24
CA GLU A 503 -2.21 -9.77 2.47
C GLU A 503 -3.36 -9.21 1.62
N GLN A 504 -3.87 -8.04 1.99
CA GLN A 504 -4.94 -7.34 1.28
C GLN A 504 -4.42 -6.43 0.15
N LEU A 505 -3.14 -6.05 0.17
CA LEU A 505 -2.60 -5.12 -0.82
C LEU A 505 -2.35 -5.82 -2.17
N ARG A 506 -3.01 -5.36 -3.23
CA ARG A 506 -3.00 -6.00 -4.56
C ARG A 506 -1.61 -6.12 -5.19
N GLN A 507 -0.69 -5.22 -4.84
CA GLN A 507 0.67 -5.22 -5.38
C GLN A 507 1.71 -5.81 -4.42
N VAL A 508 1.29 -6.29 -3.26
CA VAL A 508 2.16 -6.94 -2.29
C VAL A 508 1.96 -8.44 -2.35
N GLN A 509 3.04 -9.17 -2.55
CA GLN A 509 3.06 -10.61 -2.41
C GLN A 509 3.77 -10.97 -1.12
N VAL A 510 3.07 -11.69 -0.23
CA VAL A 510 3.59 -12.09 1.08
C VAL A 510 4.22 -13.47 1.02
N PHE A 511 5.33 -13.65 1.75
CA PHE A 511 6.04 -14.93 1.86
C PHE A 511 6.46 -15.19 3.30
N ASP A 512 6.46 -16.45 3.71
CA ASP A 512 6.90 -16.84 5.05
C ASP A 512 8.42 -16.65 5.23
N ASN A 513 9.22 -17.00 4.21
CA ASN A 513 10.68 -16.93 4.26
C ASN A 513 11.28 -15.98 3.20
N MET A 514 11.56 -14.74 3.61
CA MET A 514 12.16 -13.74 2.72
C MET A 514 13.60 -14.04 2.29
N LYS A 515 14.32 -14.92 3.01
CA LYS A 515 15.68 -15.32 2.59
C LYS A 515 15.66 -16.06 1.26
N GLU A 516 14.63 -16.86 1.01
CA GLU A 516 14.46 -17.58 -0.27
C GLU A 516 14.23 -16.60 -1.41
N ILE A 517 13.35 -15.62 -1.26
CA ILE A 517 13.09 -14.60 -2.28
C ILE A 517 14.35 -13.76 -2.57
N GLN A 518 15.08 -13.38 -1.53
CA GLN A 518 16.34 -12.65 -1.68
C GLN A 518 17.42 -13.49 -2.37
N MET A 519 17.49 -14.79 -2.07
CA MET A 519 18.37 -15.74 -2.73
C MET A 519 18.03 -15.85 -4.23
N ILE A 520 16.75 -16.03 -4.56
CA ILE A 520 16.26 -16.11 -5.94
C ILE A 520 16.63 -14.84 -6.69
N LYS A 521 16.31 -13.66 -6.15
CA LYS A 521 16.68 -12.38 -6.75
C LYS A 521 18.19 -12.27 -7.01
N ASN A 522 19.02 -12.64 -6.04
CA ASN A 522 20.46 -12.53 -6.17
C ASN A 522 21.06 -13.51 -7.20
N LYS A 523 20.63 -14.76 -7.19
CA LYS A 523 21.14 -15.81 -8.10
C LYS A 523 20.58 -15.66 -9.50
N LEU A 524 19.26 -15.59 -9.62
CA LEU A 524 18.56 -15.57 -10.90
C LEU A 524 18.62 -14.21 -11.59
N LEU A 525 18.29 -13.11 -10.91
CA LEU A 525 18.24 -11.79 -11.58
C LEU A 525 19.63 -11.17 -11.66
N ASN A 526 20.24 -10.92 -10.50
CA ASN A 526 21.50 -10.17 -10.43
C ASN A 526 22.67 -10.92 -11.07
N GLY A 527 22.69 -12.25 -11.01
CA GLY A 527 23.68 -13.11 -11.66
C GLY A 527 23.54 -13.10 -13.17
N THR A 528 22.36 -13.48 -13.67
CA THR A 528 22.07 -13.48 -15.12
C THR A 528 22.26 -12.11 -15.76
N HIS A 529 21.86 -11.03 -15.08
CA HIS A 529 22.02 -9.66 -15.61
C HIS A 529 23.50 -9.27 -15.79
N ALA A 530 24.38 -9.72 -14.89
CA ALA A 530 25.81 -9.50 -15.04
C ALA A 530 26.39 -10.26 -16.24
N ILE A 531 25.99 -11.53 -16.42
CA ILE A 531 26.43 -12.36 -17.55
C ILE A 531 25.95 -11.77 -18.88
N ILE A 532 24.69 -11.31 -18.96
CA ILE A 532 24.18 -10.58 -20.13
C ILE A 532 25.06 -9.38 -20.43
N ALA A 533 25.40 -8.58 -19.42
CA ALA A 533 26.18 -7.37 -19.60
C ALA A 533 27.60 -7.65 -20.11
N TRP A 534 28.29 -8.65 -19.54
CA TRP A 534 29.64 -9.02 -19.98
C TRP A 534 29.64 -9.56 -21.41
N TYR A 535 28.74 -10.49 -21.71
CA TYR A 535 28.66 -11.09 -23.03
C TYR A 535 28.30 -10.05 -24.09
N SER A 536 27.29 -9.22 -23.82
CA SER A 536 26.85 -8.16 -24.73
C SER A 536 27.99 -7.16 -25.00
N SER A 537 28.76 -6.81 -23.97
CA SER A 537 29.91 -5.91 -24.13
C SER A 537 31.00 -6.53 -25.01
N LEU A 538 31.31 -7.82 -24.80
CA LEU A 538 32.30 -8.55 -25.62
C LEU A 538 31.86 -8.72 -27.08
N LEU A 539 30.56 -8.74 -27.34
CA LEU A 539 29.98 -8.70 -28.69
C LEU A 539 29.91 -7.29 -29.29
N GLY A 540 30.33 -6.25 -28.55
CA GLY A 540 30.37 -4.86 -29.00
C GLY A 540 29.10 -4.04 -28.73
N TYR A 541 28.11 -4.59 -28.03
CA TYR A 541 26.87 -3.88 -27.69
C TYR A 541 27.04 -2.94 -26.49
N GLN A 542 26.44 -1.75 -26.57
CA GLN A 542 26.56 -0.70 -25.56
C GLN A 542 25.52 -0.80 -24.43
N SER A 543 24.37 -1.40 -24.72
CA SER A 543 23.25 -1.52 -23.77
C SER A 543 22.71 -2.95 -23.65
N ILE A 544 22.10 -3.23 -22.50
CA ILE A 544 21.48 -4.54 -22.20
C ILE A 544 20.40 -4.87 -23.24
N GLY A 545 19.57 -3.89 -23.62
CA GLY A 545 18.53 -4.09 -24.63
C GLY A 545 19.07 -4.48 -26.01
N GLN A 546 20.18 -3.87 -26.45
CA GLN A 546 20.84 -4.26 -27.71
C GLN A 546 21.36 -5.69 -27.64
N GLY A 547 22.06 -6.04 -26.56
CA GLY A 547 22.59 -7.39 -26.37
C GLY A 547 21.50 -8.47 -26.34
N MET A 548 20.38 -8.22 -25.66
CA MET A 548 19.24 -9.13 -25.62
C MET A 548 18.55 -9.35 -26.98
N GLY A 549 18.85 -8.51 -27.99
CA GLY A 549 18.44 -8.70 -29.38
C GLY A 549 19.32 -9.68 -30.15
N ASP A 550 20.53 -10.00 -29.67
CA ASP A 550 21.42 -10.98 -30.28
C ASP A 550 20.95 -12.41 -29.97
N PRO A 551 20.77 -13.29 -30.98
CA PRO A 551 20.35 -14.68 -30.78
C PRO A 551 21.24 -15.46 -29.80
N ARG A 552 22.54 -15.16 -29.74
CA ARG A 552 23.52 -15.83 -28.89
C ARG A 552 23.30 -15.49 -27.43
N VAL A 553 23.12 -14.21 -27.12
CA VAL A 553 22.81 -13.73 -25.76
C VAL A 553 21.48 -14.30 -25.30
N LEU A 554 20.46 -14.28 -26.15
CA LEU A 554 19.15 -14.84 -25.82
C LEU A 554 19.20 -16.36 -25.58
N ALA A 555 19.98 -17.09 -26.38
CA ALA A 555 20.20 -18.52 -26.20
C ALA A 555 20.91 -18.82 -24.87
N LEU A 556 21.97 -18.07 -24.54
CA LEU A 556 22.67 -18.18 -23.26
C LEU A 556 21.72 -17.98 -22.10
N VAL A 557 20.94 -16.88 -22.10
CA VAL A 557 19.98 -16.58 -21.03
C VAL A 557 18.95 -17.69 -20.87
N LYS A 558 18.38 -18.20 -21.97
CA LYS A 558 17.39 -19.28 -21.92
C LYS A 558 17.98 -20.56 -21.33
N LYS A 559 19.18 -20.97 -21.75
CA LYS A 559 19.84 -22.18 -21.25
C LYS A 559 20.22 -22.03 -19.77
N LEU A 560 20.89 -20.93 -19.44
CA LEU A 560 21.32 -20.61 -18.07
C LEU A 560 20.14 -20.59 -17.10
N VAL A 561 19.04 -19.94 -17.46
CA VAL A 561 17.85 -19.88 -16.60
C VAL A 561 17.15 -21.23 -16.53
N ASN A 562 16.84 -21.87 -17.67
CA ASN A 562 15.96 -23.05 -17.66
C ASN A 562 16.66 -24.36 -17.31
N HIS A 563 17.96 -24.49 -17.58
CA HIS A 563 18.68 -25.75 -17.39
C HIS A 563 19.54 -25.76 -16.12
N GLU A 564 19.98 -24.60 -15.64
CA GLU A 564 20.94 -24.52 -14.52
C GLU A 564 20.32 -23.86 -13.29
N ILE A 565 19.96 -22.58 -13.38
CA ILE A 565 19.54 -21.80 -12.20
C ILE A 565 18.15 -22.22 -11.71
N LYS A 566 17.14 -22.24 -12.60
CA LYS A 566 15.75 -22.56 -12.20
C LYS A 566 15.65 -23.96 -11.59
N PRO A 567 16.20 -25.03 -12.19
CA PRO A 567 16.11 -26.36 -11.58
C PRO A 567 16.82 -26.44 -10.22
N ALA A 568 17.97 -25.78 -10.05
CA ALA A 568 18.69 -25.75 -8.78
C ALA A 568 17.88 -25.02 -7.69
N ILE A 569 17.28 -23.88 -8.03
CA ILE A 569 16.41 -23.14 -7.11
C ILE A 569 15.17 -23.95 -6.73
N LEU A 570 14.52 -24.62 -7.68
CA LEU A 570 13.31 -25.40 -7.40
C LEU A 570 13.60 -26.63 -6.51
N LYS A 571 14.80 -27.21 -6.59
CA LYS A 571 15.24 -28.26 -5.66
C LYS A 571 15.54 -27.73 -4.26
N GLU A 572 16.04 -26.49 -4.13
CA GLU A 572 16.29 -25.84 -2.82
C GLU A 572 14.99 -25.34 -2.16
N SER A 573 14.09 -24.76 -2.96
CA SER A 573 12.81 -24.19 -2.52
C SER A 573 11.70 -24.60 -3.50
N PRO A 574 11.03 -25.74 -3.26
CA PRO A 574 9.91 -26.19 -4.07
C PRO A 574 8.73 -25.20 -4.10
N VAL A 575 8.52 -24.45 -3.01
CA VAL A 575 7.49 -23.41 -2.88
C VAL A 575 7.63 -22.33 -3.96
N SER A 576 8.85 -22.12 -4.43
CA SER A 576 9.14 -21.13 -5.47
C SER A 576 8.51 -21.44 -6.82
N ALA A 577 8.11 -22.70 -7.08
CA ALA A 577 7.48 -23.11 -8.33
C ALA A 577 6.26 -22.24 -8.72
N ASN A 578 5.50 -21.79 -7.72
CA ASN A 578 4.25 -21.04 -7.90
C ASN A 578 4.45 -19.68 -8.57
N PHE A 579 5.62 -19.05 -8.41
CA PHE A 579 5.90 -17.71 -8.95
C PHE A 579 7.13 -17.64 -9.87
N MET A 580 7.97 -18.68 -9.90
CA MET A 580 9.27 -18.68 -10.61
C MET A 580 9.14 -18.33 -12.10
N ASN A 581 8.16 -18.88 -12.80
CA ASN A 581 7.97 -18.62 -14.23
C ASN A 581 7.63 -17.15 -14.51
N THR A 582 6.71 -16.59 -13.73
CA THR A 582 6.32 -15.17 -13.81
C THR A 582 7.51 -14.27 -13.51
N PHE A 583 8.28 -14.62 -12.48
CA PHE A 583 9.48 -13.90 -12.07
C PHE A 583 10.55 -13.87 -13.18
N ILE A 584 10.85 -15.03 -13.78
CA ILE A 584 11.77 -15.17 -14.93
C ILE A 584 11.27 -14.37 -16.13
N HIS A 585 9.98 -14.52 -16.47
CA HIS A 585 9.40 -13.84 -17.61
C HIS A 585 9.55 -12.33 -17.48
N ASN A 586 9.18 -11.76 -16.34
CA ASN A 586 9.26 -10.33 -16.07
C ASN A 586 10.70 -9.81 -16.19
N PHE A 587 11.66 -10.55 -15.66
CA PHE A 587 13.08 -10.21 -15.78
C PHE A 587 13.58 -10.22 -17.23
N ILE A 588 13.31 -11.28 -17.99
CA ILE A 588 13.76 -11.37 -19.38
C ILE A 588 13.14 -10.24 -20.22
N GLN A 589 11.85 -9.96 -20.03
CA GLN A 589 11.20 -8.83 -20.71
C GLN A 589 11.83 -7.49 -20.30
N SER A 590 12.12 -7.28 -19.01
CA SER A 590 12.72 -6.03 -18.55
C SER A 590 14.12 -5.82 -19.12
N CYS A 591 14.94 -6.88 -19.27
CA CYS A 591 16.22 -6.81 -19.98
C CYS A 591 16.06 -6.48 -21.47
N LYS A 592 15.12 -7.12 -22.18
CA LYS A 592 14.88 -6.88 -23.63
C LYS A 592 14.59 -5.41 -23.95
N VAL A 593 13.86 -4.72 -23.08
CA VAL A 593 13.48 -3.31 -23.31
C VAL A 593 14.43 -2.30 -22.67
N SER A 594 15.61 -2.72 -22.20
CA SER A 594 16.57 -1.87 -21.48
C SER A 594 17.65 -1.24 -22.37
N PHE A 595 17.23 -0.50 -23.40
CA PHE A 595 18.12 0.20 -24.34
C PHE A 595 18.88 1.39 -23.72
N LYS A 596 18.39 1.91 -22.59
CA LYS A 596 19.04 3.00 -21.84
C LYS A 596 19.93 2.52 -20.70
N ASP A 597 20.01 1.20 -20.48
CA ASP A 597 20.82 0.63 -19.42
C ASP A 597 22.20 0.20 -19.96
N PRO A 598 23.29 0.94 -19.67
CA PRO A 598 24.60 0.66 -20.27
C PRO A 598 25.17 -0.66 -19.76
N CYS A 599 25.72 -1.48 -20.66
CA CYS A 599 26.39 -2.72 -20.28
C CYS A 599 27.51 -2.45 -19.27
N SER A 600 28.30 -1.39 -19.45
CA SER A 600 29.39 -1.00 -18.54
C SER A 600 28.94 -0.73 -17.10
N ARG A 601 27.77 -0.11 -16.91
CA ARG A 601 27.17 0.13 -15.59
C ARG A 601 26.77 -1.17 -14.91
N VAL A 602 26.22 -2.10 -15.67
CA VAL A 602 25.77 -3.41 -15.16
C VAL A 602 26.95 -4.36 -15.00
N ALA A 603 28.00 -4.26 -15.82
CA ALA A 603 29.18 -5.12 -15.89
C ALA A 603 30.26 -4.81 -14.83
N ARG A 604 30.32 -3.57 -14.33
CA ARG A 604 31.29 -3.12 -13.31
C ARG A 604 31.40 -4.00 -12.06
N ASP A 605 32.51 -3.96 -11.36
CA ASP A 605 32.77 -4.73 -10.14
C ASP A 605 32.66 -6.27 -10.37
N PRO A 606 33.42 -6.84 -11.33
CA PRO A 606 33.35 -8.27 -11.66
C PRO A 606 33.77 -9.21 -10.53
N LEU A 607 34.82 -8.90 -9.76
CA LEU A 607 35.27 -9.77 -8.66
C LEU A 607 34.18 -9.92 -7.61
N ARG A 608 33.56 -8.84 -7.16
CA ARG A 608 32.46 -8.88 -6.19
C ARG A 608 31.31 -9.78 -6.66
N LYS A 609 31.05 -9.83 -7.96
CA LYS A 609 29.99 -10.66 -8.54
C LYS A 609 30.37 -12.13 -8.67
N LEU A 610 31.66 -12.41 -8.78
CA LEU A 610 32.23 -13.76 -8.88
C LEU A 610 32.66 -14.34 -7.53
N GLN A 611 32.54 -13.57 -6.45
CA GLN A 611 32.82 -14.07 -5.10
C GLN A 611 32.02 -15.35 -4.79
N ARG A 612 32.62 -16.29 -4.06
CA ARG A 612 31.92 -17.50 -3.60
C ARG A 612 30.73 -17.12 -2.72
N LYS A 613 29.65 -17.90 -2.76
CA LYS A 613 28.36 -17.63 -2.09
C LYS A 613 27.58 -16.40 -2.58
N GLU A 614 28.12 -15.61 -3.51
CA GLU A 614 27.40 -14.51 -4.17
C GLU A 614 26.58 -15.02 -5.37
N ARG A 615 26.33 -14.14 -6.35
CA ARG A 615 25.41 -14.35 -7.46
C ARG A 615 25.77 -15.49 -8.42
N ILE A 616 26.98 -15.55 -8.99
CA ILE A 616 27.31 -16.50 -10.08
C ILE A 616 27.92 -17.79 -9.53
N ILE A 617 29.08 -17.71 -8.86
CA ILE A 617 29.71 -18.89 -8.25
C ILE A 617 28.77 -19.52 -7.21
N GLY A 618 28.03 -18.71 -6.44
CA GLY A 618 27.02 -19.26 -5.54
C GLY A 618 25.85 -19.95 -6.25
N SER A 619 25.55 -19.63 -7.52
CA SER A 619 24.59 -20.39 -8.32
C SER A 619 25.19 -21.71 -8.80
N ILE A 620 26.49 -21.74 -9.09
CA ILE A 620 27.24 -22.97 -9.40
C ILE A 620 27.24 -23.90 -8.18
N ASP A 621 27.64 -23.41 -7.01
CA ASP A 621 27.64 -24.18 -5.75
C ASP A 621 26.25 -24.79 -5.48
N LEU A 622 25.17 -24.01 -5.74
CA LEU A 622 23.79 -24.47 -5.55
C LEU A 622 23.41 -25.57 -6.54
N ALA A 623 23.75 -25.42 -7.82
CA ALA A 623 23.46 -26.43 -8.83
C ALA A 623 24.26 -27.72 -8.58
N GLN A 624 25.53 -27.61 -8.19
CA GLN A 624 26.39 -28.74 -7.86
C GLN A 624 25.88 -29.52 -6.64
N LYS A 625 25.35 -28.84 -5.61
CA LYS A 625 24.66 -29.49 -4.48
C LYS A 625 23.57 -30.47 -4.92
N TYR A 626 22.98 -30.23 -6.09
CA TYR A 626 21.88 -31.01 -6.65
C TYR A 626 22.24 -31.76 -7.93
N GLU A 627 23.54 -31.94 -8.20
CA GLU A 627 24.08 -32.67 -9.36
C GLU A 627 23.58 -32.12 -10.70
N ILE A 628 23.35 -30.81 -10.78
CA ILE A 628 22.99 -30.11 -12.01
C ILE A 628 24.28 -29.57 -12.64
N ALA A 629 24.53 -29.92 -13.90
CA ALA A 629 25.66 -29.41 -14.66
C ALA A 629 25.51 -27.90 -14.92
N THR A 630 26.62 -27.17 -14.90
CA THR A 630 26.65 -25.69 -14.95
C THR A 630 27.47 -25.08 -16.10
N PRO A 631 27.48 -25.65 -17.32
CA PRO A 631 28.40 -25.20 -18.35
C PRO A 631 28.12 -23.74 -18.81
N MET A 632 26.88 -23.24 -18.76
CA MET A 632 26.53 -21.85 -19.08
C MET A 632 26.95 -20.86 -17.99
N LEU A 633 26.82 -21.22 -16.71
CA LEU A 633 27.33 -20.42 -15.59
C LEU A 633 28.87 -20.37 -15.57
N GLU A 634 29.52 -21.47 -15.94
CA GLU A 634 30.97 -21.55 -16.11
C GLU A 634 31.43 -20.66 -17.28
N PHE A 635 30.75 -20.76 -18.42
CA PHE A 635 30.94 -19.86 -19.56
C PHE A 635 30.70 -18.38 -19.18
N GLY A 636 29.65 -18.09 -18.41
CA GLY A 636 29.36 -16.75 -17.90
C GLY A 636 30.44 -16.21 -16.95
N THR A 637 31.07 -17.09 -16.17
CA THR A 637 32.22 -16.73 -15.33
C THR A 637 33.42 -16.36 -16.20
N ALA A 638 33.72 -17.17 -17.21
CA ALA A 638 34.79 -16.90 -18.18
C ALA A 638 34.57 -15.57 -18.93
N LEU A 639 33.32 -15.28 -19.35
CA LEU A 639 32.94 -14.01 -19.97
C LEU A 639 33.22 -12.81 -19.06
N GLY A 640 32.91 -12.91 -17.76
CA GLY A 640 33.17 -11.83 -16.81
C GLY A 640 34.64 -11.52 -16.61
N LEU A 641 35.48 -12.56 -16.58
CA LEU A 641 36.93 -12.43 -16.53
C LEU A 641 37.47 -11.84 -17.84
N LEU A 642 37.01 -12.33 -18.99
CA LEU A 642 37.44 -11.83 -20.30
C LEU A 642 37.01 -10.38 -20.53
N TYR A 643 35.83 -9.99 -20.07
CA TYR A 643 35.38 -8.61 -20.07
C TYR A 643 36.38 -7.70 -19.35
N ALA A 644 36.81 -8.09 -18.15
CA ALA A 644 37.76 -7.30 -17.37
C ALA A 644 39.15 -7.25 -18.01
N VAL A 645 39.58 -8.33 -18.66
CA VAL A 645 40.87 -8.41 -19.37
C VAL A 645 40.88 -7.57 -20.65
N ARG A 646 39.81 -7.62 -21.46
CA ARG A 646 39.76 -6.97 -22.79
C ARG A 646 39.18 -5.56 -22.79
N LEU A 647 38.14 -5.30 -22.00
CA LEU A 647 37.38 -4.05 -22.01
C LEU A 647 37.70 -3.22 -20.77
N ILE A 648 39.00 -2.91 -20.62
CA ILE A 648 39.57 -2.22 -19.47
C ILE A 648 38.81 -0.91 -19.22
N ASN A 649 38.16 -0.83 -18.07
CA ASN A 649 37.50 0.38 -17.60
C ASN A 649 38.36 1.04 -16.52
N PRO A 650 38.94 2.23 -16.77
CA PRO A 650 39.83 2.89 -15.81
C PRO A 650 39.13 3.31 -14.52
N ASN A 651 37.80 3.40 -14.52
CA ASN A 651 36.99 3.75 -13.35
C ASN A 651 36.57 2.52 -12.52
N ASP A 652 36.87 1.30 -12.98
CA ASP A 652 36.54 0.06 -12.29
C ASP A 652 37.81 -0.60 -11.72
N LYS A 653 38.00 -0.41 -10.41
CA LYS A 653 39.18 -0.92 -9.68
C LYS A 653 39.28 -2.44 -9.70
N GLU A 654 38.17 -3.15 -9.72
CA GLU A 654 38.17 -4.63 -9.75
C GLU A 654 38.57 -5.13 -11.13
N SER A 655 38.09 -4.50 -12.20
CA SER A 655 38.51 -4.83 -13.56
C SER A 655 40.01 -4.60 -13.76
N LEU A 656 40.55 -3.49 -13.24
CA LEU A 656 42.00 -3.20 -13.28
C LEU A 656 42.83 -4.25 -12.54
N LEU A 657 42.35 -4.72 -11.37
CA LEU A 657 43.02 -5.76 -10.60
C LEU A 657 43.02 -7.12 -11.35
N ILE A 658 41.90 -7.50 -11.96
CA ILE A 658 41.84 -8.71 -12.79
C ILE A 658 42.86 -8.59 -13.94
N HIS A 659 42.86 -7.47 -14.64
CA HIS A 659 43.76 -7.25 -15.77
C HIS A 659 45.24 -7.34 -15.36
N SER A 660 45.64 -6.73 -14.24
CA SER A 660 47.03 -6.80 -13.77
C SER A 660 47.48 -8.21 -13.41
N ILE A 661 46.63 -9.00 -12.74
CA ILE A 661 46.94 -10.38 -12.38
C ILE A 661 47.07 -11.24 -13.66
N TYR A 662 46.20 -11.01 -14.65
CA TYR A 662 46.26 -11.73 -15.91
C TYR A 662 47.53 -11.40 -16.71
N GLU A 663 47.91 -10.13 -16.80
CA GLU A 663 49.15 -9.71 -17.48
C GLU A 663 50.40 -10.35 -16.87
N GLU A 664 50.45 -10.45 -15.53
CA GLU A 664 51.58 -11.06 -14.81
C GLU A 664 51.69 -12.57 -15.03
N HIS A 665 50.57 -13.29 -14.96
CA HIS A 665 50.57 -14.76 -14.94
C HIS A 665 50.18 -15.42 -16.25
N GLN A 666 49.63 -14.66 -17.21
CA GLN A 666 49.03 -15.15 -18.45
C GLN A 666 48.01 -16.28 -18.21
N SER A 667 47.31 -16.22 -17.07
CA SER A 667 46.39 -17.24 -16.60
C SER A 667 45.30 -16.61 -15.73
N ILE A 668 44.09 -17.17 -15.81
CA ILE A 668 42.97 -16.76 -14.94
C ILE A 668 42.90 -17.54 -13.62
N VAL A 669 43.70 -18.60 -13.46
CA VAL A 669 43.71 -19.41 -12.23
C VAL A 669 44.02 -18.56 -10.99
N PRO A 670 45.05 -17.68 -10.98
CA PRO A 670 45.34 -16.82 -9.83
C PRO A 670 44.22 -15.83 -9.49
N ILE A 671 43.37 -15.49 -10.48
CA ILE A 671 42.21 -14.62 -10.31
C ILE A 671 41.06 -15.40 -9.65
N LEU A 672 40.82 -16.63 -10.11
CA LEU A 672 39.79 -17.53 -9.54
C LEU A 672 40.10 -17.93 -8.11
N THR A 673 41.39 -18.05 -7.76
CA THR A 673 41.87 -18.40 -6.41
C THR A 673 42.41 -17.18 -5.64
N TYR A 674 41.98 -15.97 -5.99
CA TYR A 674 42.52 -14.73 -5.41
C TYR A 674 42.28 -14.60 -3.89
N HIS A 675 43.34 -14.31 -3.11
CA HIS A 675 43.29 -14.24 -1.64
C HIS A 675 43.45 -12.81 -1.06
N GLY A 676 42.89 -11.80 -1.72
CA GLY A 676 42.96 -10.41 -1.26
C GLY A 676 41.81 -9.96 -0.36
N ARG A 677 41.69 -8.64 -0.19
CA ARG A 677 40.60 -7.98 0.56
C ARG A 677 39.65 -7.25 -0.37
N TYR A 678 38.37 -7.31 -0.05
CA TYR A 678 37.29 -6.56 -0.67
C TYR A 678 36.51 -5.76 0.39
N ASN A 679 36.43 -4.43 0.25
CA ASN A 679 35.80 -3.52 1.23
C ASN A 679 36.23 -3.77 2.69
N GLY A 680 37.49 -4.11 2.92
CA GLY A 680 38.03 -4.40 4.25
C GLY A 680 37.73 -5.81 4.79
N GLN A 681 37.00 -6.65 4.05
CA GLN A 681 36.77 -8.07 4.36
C GLN A 681 37.61 -8.99 3.47
N SER A 682 37.87 -10.22 3.89
CA SER A 682 38.55 -11.22 3.04
C SER A 682 37.68 -11.60 1.85
N TYR A 683 38.24 -11.57 0.65
CA TYR A 683 37.58 -12.06 -0.56
C TYR A 683 37.41 -13.58 -0.47
N GLN A 684 36.23 -14.10 -0.85
CA GLN A 684 35.96 -15.53 -0.87
C GLN A 684 36.14 -16.07 -2.29
N SER A 685 37.31 -16.66 -2.56
CA SER A 685 37.66 -17.27 -3.85
C SER A 685 37.30 -18.75 -3.93
N LEU A 686 37.56 -19.36 -5.09
CA LEU A 686 37.60 -20.81 -5.25
C LEU A 686 38.87 -21.38 -4.58
N ASP A 687 38.74 -22.60 -4.08
CA ASP A 687 39.83 -23.38 -3.50
C ASP A 687 40.51 -24.18 -4.60
N LEU A 688 41.83 -24.02 -4.74
CA LEU A 688 42.59 -24.59 -5.85
C LEU A 688 42.48 -26.12 -5.91
N GLU A 689 42.45 -26.80 -4.77
CA GLU A 689 42.40 -28.25 -4.70
C GLU A 689 40.95 -28.76 -4.77
N LYS A 690 40.05 -28.18 -3.97
CA LYS A 690 38.67 -28.66 -3.87
C LYS A 690 37.85 -28.35 -5.11
N ASP A 691 38.09 -27.21 -5.74
CA ASP A 691 37.34 -26.75 -6.90
C ASP A 691 38.13 -26.96 -8.21
N HIS A 692 39.18 -27.78 -8.22
CA HIS A 692 40.09 -27.99 -9.35
C HIS A 692 39.34 -28.26 -10.67
N ALA A 693 38.39 -29.20 -10.68
CA ALA A 693 37.62 -29.54 -11.88
C ALA A 693 36.76 -28.37 -12.38
N LEU A 694 36.23 -27.53 -11.48
CA LEU A 694 35.47 -26.33 -11.86
C LEU A 694 36.41 -25.26 -12.43
N ILE A 695 37.57 -25.04 -11.81
CA ILE A 695 38.60 -24.12 -12.28
C ILE A 695 39.05 -24.51 -13.69
N GLU A 696 39.30 -25.80 -13.95
CA GLU A 696 39.67 -26.29 -15.27
C GLU A 696 38.61 -25.99 -16.33
N ARG A 697 37.33 -26.28 -16.07
CA ARG A 697 36.26 -26.00 -17.03
C ARG A 697 36.07 -24.52 -17.33
N ILE A 698 36.15 -23.66 -16.30
CA ILE A 698 36.11 -22.20 -16.49
C ILE A 698 37.32 -21.73 -17.31
N THR A 699 38.51 -22.29 -17.04
CA THR A 699 39.75 -21.97 -17.75
C THR A 699 39.70 -22.41 -19.21
N ASP A 700 39.16 -23.59 -19.51
CA ASP A 700 38.94 -24.05 -20.89
C ASP A 700 38.00 -23.09 -21.65
N HIS A 701 36.86 -22.72 -21.06
CA HIS A 701 35.98 -21.71 -21.66
C HIS A 701 36.68 -20.37 -21.88
N PHE A 702 37.46 -19.88 -20.91
CA PHE A 702 38.19 -18.62 -21.05
C PHE A 702 39.21 -18.69 -22.18
N ASN A 703 40.01 -19.75 -22.25
CA ASN A 703 41.03 -19.92 -23.28
C ASN A 703 40.40 -19.98 -24.68
N ARG A 704 39.29 -20.71 -24.85
CA ARG A 704 38.56 -20.76 -26.12
C ARG A 704 37.92 -19.44 -26.49
N LEU A 705 37.40 -18.67 -25.52
CA LEU A 705 36.92 -17.30 -25.78
C LEU A 705 38.07 -16.34 -26.12
N ASN A 706 39.25 -16.57 -25.54
CA ASN A 706 40.39 -15.69 -25.74
C ASN A 706 41.12 -15.95 -27.07
N ASP A 707 41.00 -17.16 -27.62
CA ASP A 707 41.53 -17.51 -28.94
C ASP A 707 40.56 -17.03 -30.06
N PRO A 708 40.93 -16.00 -30.85
CA PRO A 708 40.07 -15.48 -31.91
C PRO A 708 39.85 -16.46 -33.07
N SER A 709 40.64 -17.54 -33.18
CA SER A 709 40.45 -18.58 -34.20
C SER A 709 39.30 -19.54 -33.86
N LEU A 710 38.95 -19.64 -32.57
CA LEU A 710 37.86 -20.47 -32.08
C LEU A 710 36.63 -19.57 -31.96
N ASN A 711 35.58 -19.86 -32.73
CA ASN A 711 34.33 -19.10 -32.70
C ASN A 711 33.48 -19.41 -31.44
N HIS A 712 34.12 -19.44 -30.27
CA HIS A 712 33.52 -19.88 -29.01
C HIS A 712 32.54 -18.84 -28.43
N LEU A 713 32.52 -17.63 -29.00
CA LEU A 713 31.45 -16.66 -28.78
C LEU A 713 30.11 -17.14 -29.33
N ASP A 714 30.04 -18.13 -30.23
CA ASP A 714 28.78 -18.68 -30.74
C ASP A 714 28.33 -19.94 -29.99
N TRP A 715 29.13 -20.43 -29.03
CA TRP A 715 28.89 -21.66 -28.28
C TRP A 715 27.47 -21.77 -27.67
N PRO A 716 26.84 -20.70 -27.15
CA PRO A 716 25.47 -20.78 -26.67
C PRO A 716 24.43 -21.18 -27.74
N LEU A 717 24.72 -21.03 -29.03
CA LEU A 717 23.85 -21.47 -30.14
C LEU A 717 23.97 -22.97 -30.45
N GLU A 718 25.07 -23.60 -30.06
CA GLU A 718 25.30 -25.02 -30.33
C GLU A 718 24.22 -25.87 -29.64
N LYS A 719 23.78 -26.96 -30.29
CA LYS A 719 22.87 -27.90 -29.64
C LYS A 719 23.63 -28.58 -28.50
N ALA A 720 23.04 -28.54 -27.30
CA ALA A 720 23.59 -29.15 -26.10
C ALA A 720 23.67 -30.68 -26.24
#